data_AF-A0A8T0VEI5-F1
#
_entry.id   AF-A0A8T0VEI5-F1
#
_cell.length_a   1.000
_cell.length_b   1.000
_cell.length_c   1.000
_cell.angle_alpha   90.00
_cell.angle_beta   90.00
_cell.angle_gamma   90.00
#
_symmetry.space_group_name_H-M   'P 1'
#
loop_
_entity.id
_entity.type
_entity.pdbx_description
1 polymer ?
#
loop_
_entity_poly.entity_id
_entity_poly.type
_entity_poly.pdbx_seq_one_letter_code
_entity_poly.pdbx_strand_id
1 'polypeptide(L)'
;MEARLLRVLCMCSALAVALPARPPSVTIGALFTFDSVIGSSAATAIRLAVDDINRDATLLRGTNLSVLLQDTKCSGFVGTIQALELMEKQVVAVVGPQSSGIAHVISHVVSQLRVPLVSFAATDPALTSAQYPFFVRAAHDDAFQMAAVADIVAHFGWREVTAVYVDTDYGRGGVDALGDALEAARARITYKAAFPPGADRAALGDLLVRANMMESRVFVVHAGPDSGLDIFALAHTLNMMDSGYVWIATEWLAAAIDSSSSPSWRAITMGRIQGVLTLRQYTPDSDAKRSLETRFSAASRQSSSINVYGLFAYDAVWMAARAIDQFLGDGGNISFSVDPSIRDANGSALRLSSLRVLDQGEQLLRKVILANFTGVTGQVRFDGRTLVNPAYEVLNVGGTGVRRVGYWSNHTRLSVSAPSWTDGGGRAPNRTQQQQLYSVIWPGDTTAPPRGWVFPNNGRPLRIGVPYRTTYKQFVSKDSGPDGASGYCIDVFKAAVALLPYPVPVSFVLFGDGVKNPSYGELVQRVADGSMDAAVGDISIVTNRTRVVDFTQPYVESGLVIVSPVKATSSNEWAFLKPFTPGMWAVTGAFFLFVGAVVWILEHRFNPEFRGSPRKQMVTIFWFSFSTMFFAHSE
;
A
#
# COMPACT_ATOMS: atom_id res chain seq x y z
N MET A 1 94.91 -42.13 25.37
CA MET A 1 94.54 -40.70 25.27
C MET A 1 93.86 -40.53 23.93
N GLU A 2 92.54 -40.70 23.86
CA GLU A 2 91.51 -39.68 24.14
C GLU A 2 91.25 -38.75 22.95
N ALA A 3 89.96 -38.65 22.59
CA ALA A 3 89.21 -37.62 21.84
C ALA A 3 88.46 -38.22 20.62
N ARG A 4 87.27 -38.81 20.73
CA ARG A 4 85.90 -38.28 21.01
C ARG A 4 85.32 -37.28 19.99
N LEU A 5 84.23 -37.73 19.35
CA LEU A 5 83.01 -37.04 18.86
C LEU A 5 83.17 -36.00 17.73
N LEU A 6 82.25 -35.85 16.77
CA LEU A 6 80.78 -35.88 16.86
C LEU A 6 80.18 -36.08 15.44
N ARG A 7 79.35 -37.12 15.24
CA ARG A 7 78.43 -37.24 14.08
C ARG A 7 77.06 -36.75 14.54
N VAL A 8 76.60 -35.62 13.99
CA VAL A 8 75.22 -35.14 14.18
C VAL A 8 74.32 -35.94 13.24
N LEU A 9 73.57 -36.89 13.79
CA LEU A 9 72.47 -37.56 13.11
C LEU A 9 71.22 -36.69 13.32
N CYS A 10 70.75 -36.04 12.27
CA CYS A 10 69.51 -35.27 12.28
C CYS A 10 68.32 -36.25 12.31
N MET A 11 67.82 -36.58 13.50
CA MET A 11 66.52 -37.26 13.65
C MET A 11 65.40 -36.25 13.37
N CYS A 12 64.88 -36.26 12.15
CA CYS A 12 63.56 -35.71 11.86
C CYS A 12 62.51 -36.66 12.45
N SER A 13 62.20 -36.52 13.73
CA SER A 13 60.98 -37.06 14.32
C SER A 13 59.80 -36.28 13.75
N ALA A 14 59.20 -36.79 12.67
CA ALA A 14 57.87 -36.37 12.26
C ALA A 14 56.90 -36.73 13.39
N LEU A 15 56.52 -35.75 14.21
CA LEU A 15 55.31 -35.85 15.00
C LEU A 15 54.15 -35.92 14.01
N ALA A 16 53.72 -37.14 13.69
CA ALA A 16 52.39 -37.36 13.15
C ALA A 16 51.41 -36.89 14.23
N VAL A 17 50.91 -35.66 14.10
CA VAL A 17 49.75 -35.20 14.85
C VAL A 17 48.61 -36.11 14.43
N ALA A 18 48.28 -37.09 15.27
CA ALA A 18 47.10 -37.91 15.07
C ALA A 18 45.90 -36.98 15.14
N LEU A 19 45.27 -36.71 13.98
CA LEU A 19 43.99 -36.02 13.94
C LEU A 19 43.02 -36.80 14.85
N PRO A 20 42.24 -36.11 15.70
CA PRO A 20 41.28 -36.79 16.57
C PRO A 20 40.36 -37.67 15.72
N ALA A 21 40.17 -38.92 16.16
CA ALA A 21 39.31 -39.86 15.47
C ALA A 21 37.89 -39.28 15.39
N ARG A 22 37.34 -39.21 14.17
CA ARG A 22 35.97 -38.73 13.96
C ARG A 22 34.99 -39.60 14.76
N PRO A 23 33.93 -39.01 15.36
CA PRO A 23 32.94 -39.79 16.09
C PRO A 23 32.20 -40.76 15.16
N PRO A 24 31.81 -41.95 15.63
CA PRO A 24 31.12 -42.94 14.80
C PRO A 24 29.71 -42.47 14.38
N SER A 25 29.09 -41.60 15.18
CA SER A 25 27.80 -41.01 14.88
C SER A 25 27.69 -39.58 15.39
N VAL A 26 26.87 -38.78 14.71
CA VAL A 26 26.50 -37.43 15.11
C VAL A 26 24.99 -37.26 14.99
N THR A 27 24.41 -36.58 15.98
CA THR A 27 22.96 -36.39 16.06
C THR A 27 22.61 -34.91 15.91
N ILE A 28 21.77 -34.60 14.93
CA ILE A 28 21.12 -33.29 14.79
C ILE A 28 19.68 -33.38 15.28
N GLY A 29 19.12 -32.25 15.67
CA GLY A 29 17.70 -32.13 16.00
C GLY A 29 16.92 -31.53 14.83
N ALA A 30 15.65 -31.90 14.69
CA ALA A 30 14.71 -31.18 13.85
C ALA A 30 13.41 -30.89 14.58
N LEU A 31 12.92 -29.67 14.45
CA LEU A 31 11.80 -29.14 15.22
C LEU A 31 10.76 -28.52 14.26
N PHE A 32 9.57 -29.10 14.14
CA PHE A 32 8.50 -28.60 13.27
C PHE A 32 7.17 -29.29 13.59
N THR A 33 6.06 -28.85 12.98
CA THR A 33 4.76 -29.50 13.23
C THR A 33 4.51 -30.60 12.23
N PHE A 34 4.41 -31.85 12.69
CA PHE A 34 4.27 -33.00 11.79
C PHE A 34 2.97 -32.97 10.98
N ASP A 35 1.86 -32.65 11.64
CA ASP A 35 0.55 -32.55 11.02
C ASP A 35 0.29 -31.12 10.51
N SER A 36 1.06 -30.72 9.51
CA SER A 36 0.85 -29.44 8.80
C SER A 36 1.30 -29.56 7.35
N VAL A 37 0.78 -28.67 6.49
CA VAL A 37 1.18 -28.58 5.07
C VAL A 37 2.71 -28.46 4.90
N ILE A 38 3.35 -27.67 5.77
CA ILE A 38 4.80 -27.43 5.72
C ILE A 38 5.55 -28.63 6.31
N GLY A 39 5.19 -29.07 7.51
CA GLY A 39 5.95 -30.10 8.22
C GLY A 39 5.79 -31.51 7.66
N SER A 40 4.67 -31.83 7.01
CA SER A 40 4.51 -33.07 6.23
C SER A 40 5.55 -33.18 5.11
N SER A 41 5.76 -32.07 4.38
CA SER A 41 6.78 -31.98 3.34
C SER A 41 8.20 -32.01 3.94
N ALA A 42 8.43 -31.22 5.00
CA ALA A 42 9.73 -31.17 5.67
C ALA A 42 10.16 -32.53 6.26
N ALA A 43 9.24 -33.29 6.87
CA ALA A 43 9.56 -34.59 7.48
C ALA A 43 10.15 -35.58 6.47
N THR A 44 9.52 -35.70 5.30
CA THR A 44 9.98 -36.60 4.24
C THR A 44 11.29 -36.09 3.64
N ALA A 45 11.39 -34.78 3.40
CA ALA A 45 12.59 -34.15 2.86
C ALA A 45 13.82 -34.30 3.77
N ILE A 46 13.66 -34.07 5.08
CA ILE A 46 14.73 -34.24 6.08
C ILE A 46 15.22 -35.69 6.13
N ARG A 47 14.31 -36.66 6.10
CA ARG A 47 14.69 -38.09 6.08
C ARG A 47 15.47 -38.43 4.83
N LEU A 48 15.00 -38.00 3.65
CA LEU A 48 15.71 -38.20 2.38
C LEU A 48 17.09 -37.55 2.39
N ALA A 49 17.22 -36.35 2.96
CA ALA A 49 18.52 -35.68 3.08
C ALA A 49 19.51 -36.48 3.93
N VAL A 50 19.11 -36.94 5.12
CA VAL A 50 19.97 -37.77 5.99
C VAL A 50 20.38 -39.06 5.28
N ASP A 51 19.44 -39.70 4.60
CA ASP A 51 19.66 -40.89 3.80
C ASP A 51 20.69 -40.67 2.68
N ASP A 52 20.62 -39.54 1.97
CA ASP A 52 21.54 -39.21 0.89
C ASP A 52 22.92 -38.85 1.41
N ILE A 53 23.00 -38.11 2.52
CA ILE A 53 24.25 -37.74 3.19
C ILE A 53 25.00 -39.00 3.65
N ASN A 54 24.30 -39.96 4.27
CA ASN A 54 24.92 -41.19 4.76
C ASN A 54 25.35 -42.14 3.62
N ARG A 55 24.79 -41.98 2.41
CA ARG A 55 25.22 -42.71 1.21
C ARG A 55 26.39 -42.04 0.48
N ASP A 56 26.61 -40.74 0.71
CA ASP A 56 27.70 -39.99 0.10
C ASP A 56 29.05 -40.34 0.76
N ALA A 57 29.87 -41.13 0.08
CA ALA A 57 31.19 -41.53 0.57
C ALA A 57 32.19 -40.36 0.73
N THR A 58 31.87 -39.18 0.19
CA THR A 58 32.74 -38.00 0.26
C THR A 58 32.51 -37.17 1.52
N LEU A 59 31.30 -37.19 2.07
CA LEU A 59 30.85 -36.37 3.19
C LEU A 59 30.80 -37.18 4.48
N LEU A 60 31.17 -36.58 5.63
CA LEU A 60 31.12 -37.22 6.96
C LEU A 60 31.80 -38.60 7.00
N ARG A 61 32.95 -38.75 6.33
CA ARG A 61 33.67 -40.03 6.23
C ARG A 61 33.85 -40.70 7.60
N GLY A 62 33.28 -41.91 7.75
CA GLY A 62 33.36 -42.70 8.98
C GLY A 62 32.41 -42.27 10.10
N THR A 63 31.52 -41.31 9.85
CA THR A 63 30.57 -40.76 10.82
C THR A 63 29.15 -40.85 10.26
N ASN A 64 28.26 -41.56 10.96
CA ASN A 64 26.85 -41.66 10.55
C ASN A 64 26.04 -40.47 11.09
N LEU A 65 25.29 -39.79 10.23
CA LEU A 65 24.37 -38.73 10.64
C LEU A 65 23.02 -39.32 11.05
N SER A 66 22.53 -38.91 12.22
CA SER A 66 21.18 -39.23 12.69
C SER A 66 20.39 -37.96 13.03
N VAL A 67 19.06 -38.05 12.95
CA VAL A 67 18.17 -36.92 13.23
C VAL A 67 17.13 -37.30 14.28
N LEU A 68 16.95 -36.44 15.28
CA LEU A 68 15.88 -36.51 16.26
C LEU A 68 14.77 -35.54 15.88
N LEU A 69 13.60 -36.06 15.52
CA LEU A 69 12.44 -35.25 15.14
C LEU A 69 11.58 -34.96 16.38
N GLN A 70 11.21 -33.70 16.58
CA GLN A 70 10.29 -33.27 17.63
C GLN A 70 9.09 -32.52 17.05
N ASP A 71 7.89 -32.99 17.40
CA ASP A 71 6.63 -32.42 16.91
C ASP A 71 6.16 -31.25 17.78
N THR A 72 6.03 -30.08 17.17
CA THR A 72 5.58 -28.87 17.84
C THR A 72 4.06 -28.70 17.92
N LYS A 73 3.27 -29.57 17.26
CA LYS A 73 1.79 -29.58 17.31
C LYS A 73 1.10 -28.24 17.04
N CYS A 74 1.68 -27.41 16.17
CA CYS A 74 1.19 -26.06 15.83
C CYS A 74 0.94 -25.15 17.06
N SER A 75 1.59 -25.43 18.20
CA SER A 75 1.40 -24.71 19.44
C SER A 75 2.70 -24.06 19.87
N GLY A 76 2.68 -22.74 20.12
CA GLY A 76 3.84 -22.03 20.66
C GLY A 76 4.28 -22.59 22.02
N PHE A 77 3.31 -22.92 22.88
CA PHE A 77 3.57 -23.47 24.20
C PHE A 77 4.14 -24.90 24.14
N VAL A 78 3.41 -25.84 23.51
CA VAL A 78 3.89 -27.23 23.40
C VAL A 78 5.19 -27.29 22.61
N GLY A 79 5.28 -26.52 21.52
CA GLY A 79 6.49 -26.44 20.71
C GLY A 79 7.72 -25.96 21.48
N THR A 80 7.54 -25.03 22.43
CA THR A 80 8.63 -24.58 23.32
C THR A 80 9.12 -25.72 24.23
N ILE A 81 8.20 -26.48 24.82
CA ILE A 81 8.55 -27.63 25.67
C ILE A 81 9.32 -28.68 24.85
N GLN A 82 8.83 -29.01 23.66
CA GLN A 82 9.46 -29.98 22.76
C GLN A 82 10.85 -29.53 22.30
N ALA A 83 11.03 -28.21 22.14
CA ALA A 83 12.32 -27.63 21.82
C ALA A 83 13.31 -27.75 22.99
N LEU A 84 12.87 -27.52 24.24
CA LEU A 84 13.69 -27.73 25.43
C LEU A 84 14.07 -29.22 25.59
N GLU A 85 13.12 -30.14 25.41
CA GLU A 85 13.39 -31.57 25.45
C GLU A 85 14.40 -32.00 24.38
N LEU A 86 14.37 -31.39 23.18
CA LEU A 86 15.35 -31.63 22.14
C LEU A 86 16.76 -31.22 22.57
N MET A 87 16.88 -30.10 23.30
CA MET A 87 18.18 -29.58 23.78
C MET A 87 18.78 -30.47 24.87
N GLU A 88 17.95 -31.12 25.69
CA GLU A 88 18.43 -32.12 26.65
C GLU A 88 19.10 -33.33 25.97
N LYS A 89 18.80 -33.61 24.69
CA LYS A 89 19.40 -34.73 23.93
C LYS A 89 20.79 -34.43 23.36
N GLN A 90 21.38 -33.27 23.66
CA GLN A 90 22.75 -32.91 23.24
C GLN A 90 22.94 -32.99 21.71
N VAL A 91 21.99 -32.44 20.95
CA VAL A 91 22.12 -32.35 19.50
C VAL A 91 23.16 -31.29 19.12
N VAL A 92 23.90 -31.52 18.03
CA VAL A 92 25.00 -30.63 17.62
C VAL A 92 24.56 -29.43 16.80
N ALA A 93 23.39 -29.54 16.17
CA ALA A 93 22.72 -28.49 15.41
C ALA A 93 21.22 -28.78 15.39
N VAL A 94 20.40 -27.74 15.19
CA VAL A 94 18.94 -27.86 15.08
C VAL A 94 18.49 -27.35 13.72
N VAL A 95 17.68 -28.14 13.02
CA VAL A 95 17.00 -27.73 11.78
C VAL A 95 15.53 -27.40 12.09
N GLY A 96 15.12 -26.17 11.83
CA GLY A 96 13.86 -25.59 12.31
C GLY A 96 14.11 -24.44 13.31
N PRO A 97 13.10 -23.99 14.07
CA PRO A 97 11.70 -24.40 14.00
C PRO A 97 11.00 -23.90 12.74
N GLN A 98 9.79 -24.44 12.50
CA GLN A 98 8.87 -23.95 11.48
C GLN A 98 8.16 -22.64 11.88
N SER A 99 7.85 -22.45 13.16
CA SER A 99 7.08 -21.30 13.65
C SER A 99 7.99 -20.20 14.19
N SER A 100 7.75 -18.95 13.78
CA SER A 100 8.49 -17.78 14.28
C SER A 100 8.35 -17.59 15.80
N GLY A 101 7.16 -17.82 16.36
CA GLY A 101 6.97 -17.71 17.82
C GLY A 101 7.81 -18.72 18.59
N ILE A 102 7.93 -19.96 18.10
CA ILE A 102 8.84 -20.96 18.68
C ILE A 102 10.29 -20.52 18.45
N ALA A 103 10.61 -19.98 17.26
CA ALA A 103 11.95 -19.51 16.92
C ALA A 103 12.46 -18.45 17.90
N HIS A 104 11.63 -17.47 18.26
CA HIS A 104 12.00 -16.43 19.24
C HIS A 104 12.40 -17.03 20.58
N VAL A 105 11.62 -18.00 21.09
CA VAL A 105 11.88 -18.61 22.40
C VAL A 105 13.11 -19.51 22.35
N ILE A 106 13.19 -20.43 21.38
CA ILE A 106 14.29 -21.39 21.30
C ILE A 106 15.61 -20.72 20.92
N SER A 107 15.58 -19.58 20.22
CA SER A 107 16.80 -18.82 19.87
C SER A 107 17.57 -18.32 21.10
N HIS A 108 16.87 -18.00 22.20
CA HIS A 108 17.53 -17.68 23.46
C HIS A 108 18.25 -18.90 24.07
N VAL A 109 17.58 -20.06 24.05
CA VAL A 109 18.13 -21.31 24.59
C VAL A 109 19.34 -21.76 23.79
N VAL A 110 19.23 -21.81 22.46
CA VAL A 110 20.35 -22.26 21.62
C VAL A 110 21.53 -21.29 21.66
N SER A 111 21.29 -20.01 21.92
CA SER A 111 22.36 -19.02 22.13
C SER A 111 23.10 -19.26 23.45
N GLN A 112 22.36 -19.59 24.51
CA GLN A 112 22.97 -19.99 25.79
C GLN A 112 23.76 -21.30 25.65
N LEU A 113 23.22 -22.29 24.94
CA LEU A 113 23.83 -23.61 24.76
C LEU A 113 24.87 -23.64 23.63
N ARG A 114 25.04 -22.55 22.90
CA ARG A 114 25.93 -22.40 21.74
C ARG A 114 25.66 -23.42 20.62
N VAL A 115 24.40 -23.77 20.39
CA VAL A 115 24.00 -24.74 19.34
C VAL A 115 23.53 -23.96 18.11
N PRO A 116 24.06 -24.20 16.90
CA PRO A 116 23.54 -23.56 15.69
C PRO A 116 22.09 -23.98 15.41
N LEU A 117 21.23 -22.99 15.13
CA LEU A 117 19.83 -23.16 14.80
C LEU A 117 19.58 -22.68 13.37
N VAL A 118 19.32 -23.61 12.46
CA VAL A 118 19.11 -23.37 11.03
C VAL A 118 17.62 -23.52 10.71
N SER A 119 16.88 -22.41 10.63
CA SER A 119 15.45 -22.45 10.34
C SER A 119 15.17 -22.39 8.85
N PHE A 120 14.31 -23.29 8.37
CA PHE A 120 13.85 -23.35 6.97
C PHE A 120 12.48 -22.70 6.74
N ALA A 121 11.83 -22.16 7.78
CA ALA A 121 10.45 -21.62 7.66
C ALA A 121 10.07 -20.50 8.66
N ALA A 122 10.92 -20.15 9.63
CA ALA A 122 10.66 -18.99 10.50
C ALA A 122 11.09 -17.70 9.81
N THR A 123 10.10 -16.96 9.28
CA THR A 123 10.30 -15.83 8.36
C THR A 123 10.12 -14.45 9.00
N ASP A 124 9.78 -14.39 10.30
CA ASP A 124 9.57 -13.12 11.02
C ASP A 124 10.83 -12.22 10.95
N PRO A 125 10.72 -10.96 10.50
CA PRO A 125 11.84 -10.04 10.39
C PRO A 125 12.53 -9.75 11.73
N ALA A 126 11.82 -9.87 12.85
CA ALA A 126 12.36 -9.62 14.20
C ALA A 126 13.41 -10.66 14.65
N LEU A 127 13.52 -11.81 13.97
CA LEU A 127 14.57 -12.82 14.20
C LEU A 127 15.93 -12.36 13.66
N THR A 128 16.46 -11.29 14.22
CA THR A 128 17.71 -10.66 13.76
C THR A 128 18.95 -11.32 14.36
N SER A 129 20.05 -11.25 13.60
CA SER A 129 21.35 -11.76 14.02
C SER A 129 21.94 -11.03 15.24
N ALA A 130 21.60 -9.76 15.43
CA ALA A 130 22.04 -8.96 16.57
C ALA A 130 21.45 -9.46 17.90
N GLN A 131 20.17 -9.87 17.87
CA GLN A 131 19.48 -10.39 19.05
C GLN A 131 19.71 -11.89 19.24
N TYR A 132 19.84 -12.64 18.15
CA TYR A 132 19.92 -14.09 18.15
C TYR A 132 21.21 -14.57 17.45
N PRO A 133 22.35 -14.65 18.18
CA PRO A 133 23.66 -14.96 17.60
C PRO A 133 23.74 -16.34 16.92
N PHE A 134 22.99 -17.33 17.41
CA PHE A 134 23.04 -18.71 16.89
C PHE A 134 21.93 -19.05 15.88
N PHE A 135 21.05 -18.09 15.57
CA PHE A 135 19.98 -18.28 14.58
C PHE A 135 20.47 -17.97 13.16
N VAL A 136 20.27 -18.90 12.24
CA VAL A 136 20.56 -18.78 10.80
C VAL A 136 19.28 -19.05 10.03
N ARG A 137 18.87 -18.10 9.18
CA ARG A 137 17.63 -18.21 8.41
C ARG A 137 17.92 -18.79 7.02
N ALA A 138 17.62 -20.07 6.83
CA ALA A 138 17.72 -20.78 5.56
C ALA A 138 16.45 -20.66 4.68
N ALA A 139 15.69 -19.59 4.85
CA ALA A 139 14.50 -19.25 4.07
C ALA A 139 14.46 -17.73 3.82
N HIS A 140 13.53 -17.28 2.98
CA HIS A 140 13.34 -15.84 2.75
C HIS A 140 12.75 -15.14 3.99
N ASP A 141 13.04 -13.85 4.11
CA ASP A 141 12.54 -12.96 5.17
C ASP A 141 11.18 -12.39 4.75
N ASP A 142 10.22 -12.29 5.68
CA ASP A 142 8.93 -11.65 5.38
C ASP A 142 9.09 -10.17 4.99
N ALA A 143 10.12 -9.46 5.48
CA ALA A 143 10.40 -8.10 5.00
C ALA A 143 10.68 -8.07 3.49
N PHE A 144 11.38 -9.11 2.98
CA PHE A 144 11.63 -9.26 1.56
C PHE A 144 10.35 -9.62 0.80
N GLN A 145 9.50 -10.49 1.35
CA GLN A 145 8.19 -10.83 0.78
C GLN A 145 7.26 -9.59 0.70
N MET A 146 7.20 -8.80 1.77
CA MET A 146 6.30 -7.65 1.84
C MET A 146 6.72 -6.52 0.92
N ALA A 147 8.01 -6.37 0.64
CA ALA A 147 8.51 -5.50 -0.42
C ALA A 147 7.99 -5.94 -1.81
N ALA A 148 7.91 -7.24 -2.08
CA ALA A 148 7.32 -7.77 -3.31
C ALA A 148 5.82 -7.46 -3.39
N VAL A 149 5.09 -7.67 -2.29
CA VAL A 149 3.65 -7.34 -2.21
C VAL A 149 3.42 -5.85 -2.42
N ALA A 150 4.20 -4.98 -1.80
CA ALA A 150 4.09 -3.53 -1.97
C ALA A 150 4.37 -3.09 -3.42
N ASP A 151 5.36 -3.70 -4.09
CA ASP A 151 5.62 -3.45 -5.51
C ASP A 151 4.45 -3.91 -6.40
N ILE A 152 3.80 -5.04 -6.09
CA ILE A 152 2.58 -5.48 -6.79
C ILE A 152 1.45 -4.45 -6.60
N VAL A 153 1.24 -3.99 -5.37
CA VAL A 153 0.23 -2.96 -5.05
C VAL A 153 0.50 -1.66 -5.82
N ALA A 154 1.75 -1.22 -5.85
CA ALA A 154 2.18 -0.03 -6.58
C ALA A 154 2.02 -0.18 -8.10
N HIS A 155 2.35 -1.36 -8.64
CA HIS A 155 2.25 -1.65 -10.08
C HIS A 155 0.82 -1.49 -10.62
N PHE A 156 -0.18 -1.92 -9.85
CA PHE A 156 -1.59 -1.77 -10.21
C PHE A 156 -2.21 -0.43 -9.76
N GLY A 157 -1.42 0.46 -9.15
CA GLY A 157 -1.85 1.81 -8.78
C GLY A 157 -2.76 1.88 -7.56
N TRP A 158 -2.88 0.81 -6.77
CA TRP A 158 -3.67 0.83 -5.55
C TRP A 158 -2.93 1.57 -4.42
N ARG A 159 -3.70 2.20 -3.52
CA ARG A 159 -3.16 3.05 -2.45
C ARG A 159 -3.55 2.58 -1.05
N GLU A 160 -4.60 1.77 -0.94
CA GLU A 160 -5.17 1.37 0.33
C GLU A 160 -5.39 -0.13 0.37
N VAL A 161 -4.89 -0.77 1.42
CA VAL A 161 -4.88 -2.22 1.59
C VAL A 161 -5.49 -2.60 2.94
N THR A 162 -6.25 -3.70 2.96
CA THR A 162 -6.67 -4.39 4.17
C THR A 162 -5.74 -5.58 4.42
N ALA A 163 -5.07 -5.63 5.56
CA ALA A 163 -4.23 -6.74 5.96
C ALA A 163 -5.03 -7.74 6.82
N VAL A 164 -5.15 -8.99 6.38
CA VAL A 164 -5.78 -10.09 7.13
C VAL A 164 -4.69 -11.03 7.60
N TYR A 165 -4.54 -11.22 8.91
CA TYR A 165 -3.39 -11.95 9.44
C TYR A 165 -3.65 -12.66 10.76
N VAL A 166 -2.90 -13.74 10.99
CA VAL A 166 -2.93 -14.48 12.25
C VAL A 166 -2.13 -13.72 13.31
N ASP A 167 -2.70 -13.50 14.50
CA ASP A 167 -2.11 -12.71 15.57
C ASP A 167 -1.03 -13.48 16.35
N THR A 168 0.10 -13.72 15.67
CA THR A 168 1.33 -14.31 16.20
C THR A 168 2.52 -13.41 15.89
N ASP A 169 3.71 -13.75 16.38
CA ASP A 169 4.95 -13.03 16.04
C ASP A 169 5.17 -12.98 14.52
N TYR A 170 4.97 -14.12 13.83
CA TYR A 170 4.94 -14.21 12.37
C TYR A 170 3.97 -13.19 11.73
N GLY A 171 2.69 -13.23 12.11
CA GLY A 171 1.70 -12.39 11.44
C GLY A 171 1.82 -10.90 11.76
N ARG A 172 2.16 -10.54 13.01
CA ARG A 172 2.41 -9.15 13.40
C ARG A 172 3.66 -8.61 12.71
N GLY A 173 4.77 -9.34 12.78
CA GLY A 173 6.03 -8.96 12.15
C GLY A 173 5.90 -8.77 10.63
N GLY A 174 5.18 -9.67 9.95
CA GLY A 174 4.89 -9.52 8.53
C GLY A 174 4.00 -8.32 8.21
N VAL A 175 2.96 -8.04 9.01
CA VAL A 175 2.07 -6.90 8.77
C VAL A 175 2.73 -5.56 9.08
N ASP A 176 3.64 -5.51 10.04
CA ASP A 176 4.43 -4.31 10.30
C ASP A 176 5.42 -4.06 9.15
N ALA A 177 6.10 -5.09 8.66
CA ALA A 177 6.95 -4.99 7.46
C ALA A 177 6.15 -4.61 6.19
N LEU A 178 4.90 -5.06 6.06
CA LEU A 178 3.99 -4.62 5.00
C LEU A 178 3.66 -3.13 5.11
N GLY A 179 3.46 -2.63 6.33
CA GLY A 179 3.24 -1.19 6.58
C GLY A 179 4.40 -0.35 6.05
N ASP A 180 5.62 -0.70 6.45
CA ASP A 180 6.84 0.00 6.03
C ASP A 180 7.04 -0.06 4.50
N ALA A 181 6.84 -1.23 3.91
CA ALA A 181 6.99 -1.43 2.46
C ALA A 181 5.93 -0.65 1.65
N LEU A 182 4.68 -0.61 2.12
CA LEU A 182 3.61 0.16 1.49
C LEU A 182 3.85 1.67 1.60
N GLU A 183 4.34 2.16 2.74
CA GLU A 183 4.66 3.57 2.93
C GLU A 183 5.73 4.03 1.91
N ALA A 184 6.79 3.24 1.71
CA ALA A 184 7.79 3.49 0.67
C ALA A 184 7.20 3.54 -0.75
N ALA A 185 6.12 2.79 -0.99
CA ALA A 185 5.36 2.77 -2.24
C ALA A 185 4.26 3.85 -2.34
N ARG A 186 4.14 4.74 -1.34
CA ARG A 186 3.05 5.73 -1.20
C ARG A 186 1.66 5.06 -1.19
N ALA A 187 1.56 3.95 -0.47
CA ALA A 187 0.33 3.25 -0.14
C ALA A 187 0.26 3.06 1.39
N ARG A 188 -0.87 2.57 1.90
CA ARG A 188 -1.03 2.34 3.35
C ARG A 188 -1.97 1.18 3.66
N ILE A 189 -1.83 0.63 4.86
CA ILE A 189 -2.82 -0.28 5.44
C ILE A 189 -3.94 0.56 6.06
N THR A 190 -5.18 0.39 5.60
CA THR A 190 -6.35 1.10 6.16
C THR A 190 -7.08 0.29 7.22
N TYR A 191 -6.92 -1.04 7.21
CA TYR A 191 -7.49 -1.92 8.22
C TYR A 191 -6.58 -3.12 8.47
N LYS A 192 -6.30 -3.39 9.76
CA LYS A 192 -5.54 -4.55 10.25
C LYS A 192 -6.53 -5.56 10.85
N ALA A 193 -6.95 -6.53 10.05
CA ALA A 193 -7.86 -7.61 10.43
C ALA A 193 -7.09 -8.79 11.07
N ALA A 194 -6.76 -8.66 12.34
CA ALA A 194 -6.09 -9.70 13.12
C ALA A 194 -7.07 -10.77 13.62
N PHE A 195 -6.65 -12.04 13.63
CA PHE A 195 -7.38 -13.14 14.28
C PHE A 195 -6.46 -14.03 15.13
N PRO A 196 -6.92 -14.54 16.28
CA PRO A 196 -6.08 -15.40 17.11
C PRO A 196 -5.80 -16.75 16.45
N PRO A 197 -4.67 -17.41 16.77
CA PRO A 197 -4.43 -18.79 16.35
C PRO A 197 -5.57 -19.72 16.77
N GLY A 198 -6.03 -20.58 15.85
CA GLY A 198 -7.15 -21.48 16.11
C GLY A 198 -8.53 -20.80 16.16
N ALA A 199 -8.65 -19.56 15.66
CA ALA A 199 -9.95 -18.91 15.48
C ALA A 199 -10.92 -19.81 14.72
N ASP A 200 -12.15 -19.90 15.22
CA ASP A 200 -13.19 -20.68 14.58
C ASP A 200 -13.79 -19.96 13.37
N ARG A 201 -14.61 -20.69 12.62
CA ARG A 201 -15.23 -20.20 11.39
C ARG A 201 -16.14 -18.99 11.64
N ALA A 202 -16.78 -18.90 12.81
CA ALA A 202 -17.66 -17.77 13.16
C ALA A 202 -16.86 -16.49 13.39
N ALA A 203 -15.79 -16.56 14.19
CA ALA A 203 -14.90 -15.43 14.45
C ALA A 203 -14.22 -14.92 13.17
N LEU A 204 -13.77 -15.83 12.29
CA LEU A 204 -13.23 -15.47 10.98
C LEU A 204 -14.29 -14.83 10.07
N GLY A 205 -15.54 -15.31 10.11
CA GLY A 205 -16.66 -14.72 9.39
C GLY A 205 -16.94 -13.28 9.82
N ASP A 206 -17.05 -13.04 11.13
CA ASP A 206 -17.26 -11.70 11.70
C ASP A 206 -16.09 -10.74 11.37
N LEU A 207 -14.86 -11.25 11.36
CA LEU A 207 -13.69 -10.50 10.94
C LEU A 207 -13.80 -10.06 9.48
N LEU A 208 -14.14 -10.98 8.58
CA LEU A 208 -14.27 -10.70 7.14
C LEU A 208 -15.44 -9.76 6.85
N VAL A 209 -16.57 -9.89 7.55
CA VAL A 209 -17.69 -8.94 7.43
C VAL A 209 -17.22 -7.53 7.80
N ARG A 210 -16.52 -7.36 8.93
CA ARG A 210 -15.97 -6.05 9.33
C ARG A 210 -14.97 -5.52 8.31
N ALA A 211 -14.08 -6.38 7.81
CA ALA A 211 -13.12 -6.02 6.78
C ALA A 211 -13.81 -5.59 5.47
N ASN A 212 -14.92 -6.24 5.11
CA ASN A 212 -15.71 -5.91 3.92
C ASN A 212 -16.47 -4.58 4.03
N MET A 213 -16.74 -4.11 5.26
CA MET A 213 -17.36 -2.79 5.48
C MET A 213 -16.39 -1.61 5.25
N MET A 214 -15.09 -1.88 5.10
CA MET A 214 -14.08 -0.87 4.79
C MET A 214 -14.11 -0.48 3.30
N GLU A 215 -13.43 0.61 2.93
CA GLU A 215 -13.41 1.11 1.54
C GLU A 215 -12.50 0.28 0.62
N SER A 216 -11.36 -0.17 1.14
CA SER A 216 -10.41 -0.98 0.38
C SER A 216 -11.02 -2.32 -0.03
N ARG A 217 -10.74 -2.72 -1.26
CA ARG A 217 -11.04 -4.04 -1.82
C ARG A 217 -9.76 -4.82 -2.16
N VAL A 218 -8.61 -4.33 -1.70
CA VAL A 218 -7.32 -5.00 -1.81
C VAL A 218 -7.00 -5.67 -0.48
N PHE A 219 -7.06 -6.99 -0.45
CA PHE A 219 -6.82 -7.80 0.73
C PHE A 219 -5.46 -8.51 0.61
N VAL A 220 -4.59 -8.30 1.60
CA VAL A 220 -3.35 -9.07 1.75
C VAL A 220 -3.54 -10.08 2.88
N VAL A 221 -3.40 -11.37 2.58
CA VAL A 221 -3.64 -12.47 3.53
C VAL A 221 -2.31 -13.09 3.97
N HIS A 222 -1.89 -12.75 5.19
CA HIS A 222 -0.67 -13.24 5.81
C HIS A 222 -1.00 -14.17 6.99
N ALA A 223 -1.18 -15.45 6.67
CA ALA A 223 -1.65 -16.47 7.58
C ALA A 223 -0.87 -17.78 7.40
N GLY A 224 -1.24 -18.83 8.14
CA GLY A 224 -0.79 -20.19 7.86
C GLY A 224 -1.72 -20.89 6.85
N PRO A 225 -1.26 -21.96 6.18
CA PRO A 225 -2.06 -22.71 5.19
C PRO A 225 -3.49 -23.05 5.63
N ASP A 226 -3.66 -23.59 6.84
CA ASP A 226 -4.97 -24.08 7.29
C ASP A 226 -5.95 -22.90 7.49
N SER A 227 -5.58 -21.92 8.31
CA SER A 227 -6.38 -20.71 8.56
C SER A 227 -6.62 -19.87 7.30
N GLY A 228 -5.64 -19.81 6.39
CA GLY A 228 -5.73 -19.03 5.17
C GLY A 228 -6.74 -19.61 4.18
N LEU A 229 -6.81 -20.94 4.08
CA LEU A 229 -7.81 -21.61 3.26
C LEU A 229 -9.23 -21.47 3.82
N ASP A 230 -9.39 -21.46 5.15
CA ASP A 230 -10.67 -21.16 5.79
C ASP A 230 -11.14 -19.72 5.51
N ILE A 231 -10.21 -18.75 5.54
CA ILE A 231 -10.48 -17.36 5.14
C ILE A 231 -11.02 -17.29 3.72
N PHE A 232 -10.36 -17.96 2.75
CA PHE A 232 -10.85 -17.95 1.37
C PHE A 232 -12.16 -18.70 1.19
N ALA A 233 -12.37 -19.81 1.92
CA ALA A 233 -13.65 -20.51 1.90
C ALA A 233 -14.78 -19.63 2.45
N LEU A 234 -14.51 -18.80 3.46
CA LEU A 234 -15.47 -17.84 3.99
C LEU A 234 -15.67 -16.65 3.06
N ALA A 235 -14.60 -16.08 2.52
CA ALA A 235 -14.64 -14.98 1.55
C ALA A 235 -15.51 -15.38 0.33
N HIS A 236 -15.37 -16.61 -0.15
CA HIS A 236 -16.21 -17.15 -1.21
C HIS A 236 -17.69 -17.21 -0.80
N THR A 237 -18.02 -17.70 0.41
CA THR A 237 -19.42 -17.72 0.90
C THR A 237 -20.00 -16.33 1.17
N LEU A 238 -19.15 -15.33 1.39
CA LEU A 238 -19.53 -13.93 1.61
C LEU A 238 -19.53 -13.10 0.31
N ASN A 239 -19.39 -13.74 -0.86
CA ASN A 239 -19.29 -13.08 -2.16
C ASN A 239 -18.16 -12.03 -2.25
N MET A 240 -17.09 -12.23 -1.48
CA MET A 240 -15.88 -11.40 -1.52
C MET A 240 -14.87 -11.91 -2.57
N MET A 241 -15.23 -12.93 -3.35
CA MET A 241 -14.44 -13.48 -4.47
C MET A 241 -15.04 -13.07 -5.83
N ASP A 242 -15.92 -12.09 -5.85
CA ASP A 242 -16.56 -11.55 -7.06
C ASP A 242 -15.72 -10.42 -7.70
N SER A 243 -16.19 -9.91 -8.84
CA SER A 243 -15.56 -8.79 -9.54
C SER A 243 -15.46 -7.55 -8.63
N GLY A 244 -14.30 -6.89 -8.67
CA GLY A 244 -13.99 -5.71 -7.86
C GLY A 244 -13.07 -5.99 -6.66
N TYR A 245 -12.93 -7.25 -6.24
CA TYR A 245 -12.01 -7.66 -5.17
C TYR A 245 -10.63 -8.02 -5.71
N VAL A 246 -9.62 -7.78 -4.87
CA VAL A 246 -8.23 -8.15 -5.12
C VAL A 246 -7.75 -8.90 -3.89
N TRP A 247 -7.20 -10.09 -4.10
CA TRP A 247 -6.64 -10.92 -3.05
C TRP A 247 -5.19 -11.26 -3.36
N ILE A 248 -4.31 -10.94 -2.42
CA ILE A 248 -2.89 -11.28 -2.46
C ILE A 248 -2.61 -12.15 -1.24
N ALA A 249 -2.39 -13.44 -1.43
CA ALA A 249 -1.90 -14.31 -0.39
C ALA A 249 -0.37 -14.30 -0.37
N THR A 250 0.22 -14.34 0.82
CA THR A 250 1.66 -14.60 0.95
C THR A 250 1.99 -16.05 0.58
N GLU A 251 3.28 -16.39 0.56
CA GLU A 251 3.84 -17.62 0.01
C GLU A 251 3.27 -18.94 0.53
N TRP A 252 2.64 -18.93 1.71
CA TRP A 252 1.96 -20.09 2.28
C TRP A 252 0.93 -20.71 1.31
N LEU A 253 0.27 -19.89 0.47
CA LEU A 253 -0.76 -20.40 -0.43
C LEU A 253 -0.12 -21.24 -1.54
N ALA A 254 1.00 -20.81 -2.11
CA ALA A 254 1.75 -21.62 -3.06
C ALA A 254 2.18 -22.95 -2.43
N ALA A 255 2.67 -22.94 -1.19
CA ALA A 255 3.03 -24.18 -0.49
C ALA A 255 1.83 -25.12 -0.27
N ALA A 256 0.65 -24.59 0.03
CA ALA A 256 -0.58 -25.37 0.15
C ALA A 256 -1.03 -26.00 -1.18
N ILE A 257 -0.89 -25.25 -2.27
CA ILE A 257 -1.22 -25.72 -3.63
C ILE A 257 -0.23 -26.81 -4.06
N ASP A 258 1.06 -26.62 -3.80
CA ASP A 258 2.12 -27.56 -4.20
C ASP A 258 2.06 -28.86 -3.38
N SER A 259 1.61 -28.81 -2.12
CA SER A 259 1.40 -30.01 -1.29
C SER A 259 0.13 -30.82 -1.63
N SER A 260 -0.75 -30.32 -2.50
CA SER A 260 -2.06 -30.95 -2.74
C SER A 260 -1.97 -32.29 -3.47
N SER A 261 -2.41 -33.38 -2.81
CA SER A 261 -2.41 -34.74 -3.37
C SER A 261 -3.75 -35.16 -3.98
N SER A 262 -4.88 -34.70 -3.43
CA SER A 262 -6.20 -35.15 -3.89
C SER A 262 -6.76 -34.29 -5.03
N PRO A 263 -7.20 -34.90 -6.16
CA PRO A 263 -7.92 -34.19 -7.22
C PRO A 263 -9.19 -33.48 -6.73
N SER A 264 -9.92 -34.07 -5.77
CA SER A 264 -11.14 -33.47 -5.22
C SER A 264 -10.85 -32.24 -4.38
N TRP A 265 -9.79 -32.28 -3.57
CA TRP A 265 -9.31 -31.13 -2.82
C TRP A 265 -8.92 -29.99 -3.75
N ARG A 266 -8.14 -30.29 -4.80
CA ARG A 266 -7.76 -29.29 -5.80
C ARG A 266 -8.99 -28.66 -6.46
N ALA A 267 -9.97 -29.45 -6.87
CA ALA A 267 -11.18 -28.93 -7.52
C ALA A 267 -11.95 -27.97 -6.59
N ILE A 268 -12.20 -28.36 -5.34
CA ILE A 268 -12.95 -27.55 -4.37
C ILE A 268 -12.19 -26.29 -3.99
N THR A 269 -10.92 -26.43 -3.63
CA THR A 269 -10.11 -25.30 -3.16
C THR A 269 -9.88 -24.31 -4.28
N MET A 270 -9.45 -24.76 -5.47
CA MET A 270 -9.22 -23.87 -6.62
C MET A 270 -10.46 -23.06 -6.96
N GLY A 271 -11.66 -23.65 -6.92
CA GLY A 271 -12.92 -22.92 -7.16
C GLY A 271 -13.17 -21.76 -6.18
N ARG A 272 -12.59 -21.80 -4.98
CA ARG A 272 -12.76 -20.77 -3.94
C ARG A 272 -11.68 -19.69 -3.94
N ILE A 273 -10.59 -19.89 -4.68
CA ILE A 273 -9.43 -18.98 -4.73
C ILE A 273 -9.13 -18.49 -6.15
N GLN A 274 -10.13 -18.51 -7.04
CA GLN A 274 -9.96 -17.98 -8.40
C GLN A 274 -9.54 -16.50 -8.37
N GLY A 275 -8.55 -16.17 -9.19
CA GLY A 275 -8.04 -14.81 -9.33
C GLY A 275 -7.12 -14.33 -8.20
N VAL A 276 -6.82 -15.17 -7.20
CA VAL A 276 -5.88 -14.82 -6.12
C VAL A 276 -4.47 -14.73 -6.68
N LEU A 277 -3.72 -13.70 -6.27
CA LEU A 277 -2.28 -13.61 -6.46
C LEU A 277 -1.56 -14.25 -5.27
N THR A 278 -0.48 -14.98 -5.54
CA THR A 278 0.41 -15.50 -4.50
C THR A 278 1.85 -15.44 -4.93
N LEU A 279 2.76 -15.46 -3.95
CA LEU A 279 4.18 -15.57 -4.18
C LEU A 279 4.62 -17.02 -4.00
N ARG A 280 5.69 -17.44 -4.69
CA ARG A 280 6.40 -18.70 -4.43
C ARG A 280 7.89 -18.42 -4.42
N GLN A 281 8.61 -18.88 -3.39
CA GLN A 281 10.07 -18.69 -3.33
C GLN A 281 10.71 -19.32 -4.58
N TYR A 282 11.49 -18.53 -5.31
CA TYR A 282 12.10 -18.96 -6.56
C TYR A 282 13.24 -19.94 -6.27
N THR A 283 13.14 -21.14 -6.84
CA THR A 283 14.19 -22.16 -6.81
C THR A 283 14.49 -22.59 -8.25
N PRO A 284 15.74 -22.44 -8.74
CA PRO A 284 16.10 -22.82 -10.10
C PRO A 284 15.77 -24.30 -10.38
N ASP A 285 15.37 -24.59 -11.61
CA ASP A 285 15.23 -25.99 -12.04
C ASP A 285 16.62 -26.63 -12.19
N SER A 286 16.77 -27.86 -11.69
CA SER A 286 18.02 -28.60 -11.73
C SER A 286 17.76 -30.10 -11.71
N ASP A 287 18.70 -30.90 -12.23
CA ASP A 287 18.59 -32.36 -12.20
C ASP A 287 18.51 -32.90 -10.75
N ALA A 288 19.22 -32.27 -9.82
CA ALA A 288 19.18 -32.61 -8.40
C ALA A 288 17.78 -32.38 -7.80
N LYS A 289 17.15 -31.25 -8.11
CA LYS A 289 15.78 -30.93 -7.69
C LYS A 289 14.78 -31.93 -8.27
N ARG A 290 14.81 -32.18 -9.60
CA ARG A 290 13.92 -33.15 -10.25
C ARG A 290 14.09 -34.58 -9.72
N SER A 291 15.32 -34.97 -9.42
CA SER A 291 15.63 -36.26 -8.79
C SER A 291 15.02 -36.35 -7.38
N LEU A 292 15.17 -35.29 -6.57
CA LEU A 292 14.56 -35.22 -5.24
C LEU A 292 13.04 -35.27 -5.32
N GLU A 293 12.41 -34.49 -6.20
CA GLU A 293 10.95 -34.49 -6.41
C GLU A 293 10.43 -35.89 -6.78
N THR A 294 11.15 -36.61 -7.64
CA THR A 294 10.81 -37.98 -8.02
C THR A 294 10.88 -38.93 -6.83
N ARG A 295 11.95 -38.88 -6.03
CA ARG A 295 12.09 -39.74 -4.84
C ARG A 295 11.14 -39.36 -3.72
N PHE A 296 10.85 -38.07 -3.58
CA PHE A 296 9.88 -37.55 -2.63
C PHE A 296 8.48 -38.10 -2.92
N SER A 297 8.04 -38.06 -4.18
CA SER A 297 6.72 -38.60 -4.56
C SER A 297 6.59 -40.11 -4.31
N ALA A 298 7.68 -40.87 -4.40
CA ALA A 298 7.72 -42.28 -4.05
C ALA A 298 7.73 -42.56 -2.53
N ALA A 299 8.33 -41.66 -1.74
CA ALA A 299 8.48 -41.82 -0.29
C ALA A 299 7.33 -41.22 0.54
N SER A 300 6.72 -40.14 0.04
CA SER A 300 5.67 -39.39 0.73
C SER A 300 4.34 -40.13 0.65
N ARG A 301 3.69 -40.31 1.81
CA ARG A 301 2.34 -40.89 1.90
C ARG A 301 1.22 -39.85 1.90
N GLN A 302 1.56 -38.58 2.07
CA GLN A 302 0.60 -37.49 2.31
C GLN A 302 0.47 -36.54 1.12
N SER A 303 1.58 -36.21 0.47
CA SER A 303 1.63 -35.31 -0.70
C SER A 303 2.31 -35.96 -1.90
N SER A 304 1.79 -35.73 -3.10
CA SER A 304 2.38 -36.21 -4.36
C SER A 304 3.54 -35.33 -4.85
N SER A 305 3.63 -34.10 -4.35
CA SER A 305 4.69 -33.14 -4.69
C SER A 305 5.27 -32.53 -3.42
N ILE A 306 6.56 -32.18 -3.51
CA ILE A 306 7.27 -31.44 -2.47
C ILE A 306 6.94 -29.95 -2.60
N ASN A 307 6.73 -29.27 -1.48
CA ASN A 307 6.60 -27.81 -1.48
C ASN A 307 7.97 -27.15 -1.25
N VAL A 308 8.02 -25.83 -1.40
CA VAL A 308 9.28 -25.10 -1.31
C VAL A 308 9.94 -25.19 0.06
N TYR A 309 9.18 -25.25 1.15
CA TYR A 309 9.73 -25.44 2.50
C TYR A 309 10.37 -26.83 2.67
N GLY A 310 9.84 -27.86 2.00
CA GLY A 310 10.47 -29.17 1.93
C GLY A 310 11.85 -29.11 1.25
N LEU A 311 11.97 -28.33 0.16
CA LEU A 311 13.26 -28.11 -0.51
C LEU A 311 14.26 -27.39 0.41
N PHE A 312 13.84 -26.33 1.11
CA PHE A 312 14.70 -25.64 2.08
C PHE A 312 15.06 -26.51 3.28
N ALA A 313 14.15 -27.35 3.77
CA ALA A 313 14.43 -28.29 4.84
C ALA A 313 15.48 -29.33 4.42
N TYR A 314 15.41 -29.82 3.18
CA TYR A 314 16.41 -30.72 2.60
C TYR A 314 17.80 -30.04 2.57
N ASP A 315 17.88 -28.84 2.02
CA ASP A 315 19.15 -28.10 1.93
C ASP A 315 19.68 -27.65 3.30
N ALA A 316 18.81 -27.37 4.28
CA ALA A 316 19.21 -27.05 5.64
C ALA A 316 19.92 -28.22 6.34
N VAL A 317 19.48 -29.46 6.09
CA VAL A 317 20.17 -30.66 6.60
C VAL A 317 21.53 -30.84 5.92
N TRP A 318 21.59 -30.65 4.60
CA TRP A 318 22.86 -30.67 3.85
C TRP A 318 23.85 -29.60 4.33
N MET A 319 23.35 -28.41 4.63
CA MET A 319 24.13 -27.31 5.20
C MET A 319 24.70 -27.69 6.56
N ALA A 320 23.87 -28.22 7.48
CA ALA A 320 24.32 -28.70 8.78
C ALA A 320 25.38 -29.81 8.64
N ALA A 321 25.15 -30.79 7.77
CA ALA A 321 26.07 -31.90 7.56
C ALA A 321 27.43 -31.46 6.98
N ARG A 322 27.43 -30.54 6.00
CA ARG A 322 28.65 -29.96 5.45
C ARG A 322 29.41 -29.13 6.49
N ALA A 323 28.71 -28.37 7.31
CA ALA A 323 29.32 -27.60 8.39
C ALA A 323 29.98 -28.53 9.43
N ILE A 324 29.30 -29.62 9.81
CA ILE A 324 29.84 -30.64 10.71
C ILE A 324 31.06 -31.32 10.10
N ASP A 325 31.01 -31.70 8.81
CA ASP A 325 32.12 -32.36 8.13
C ASP A 325 33.36 -31.46 8.06
N GLN A 326 33.20 -30.18 7.74
CA GLN A 326 34.29 -29.21 7.76
C GLN A 326 34.82 -28.97 9.17
N PHE A 327 33.95 -28.86 10.16
CA PHE A 327 34.34 -28.70 11.56
C PHE A 327 35.19 -29.90 12.05
N LEU A 328 34.75 -31.13 11.77
CA LEU A 328 35.49 -32.34 12.10
C LEU A 328 36.77 -32.49 11.27
N GLY A 329 36.76 -32.06 10.01
CA GLY A 329 37.93 -32.03 9.12
C GLY A 329 39.05 -31.13 9.62
N ASP A 330 38.69 -30.01 10.26
CA ASP A 330 39.64 -29.05 10.87
C ASP A 330 40.17 -29.52 12.24
N GLY A 331 39.82 -30.73 12.69
CA GLY A 331 40.20 -31.26 13.99
C GLY A 331 39.30 -30.79 15.15
N GLY A 332 38.13 -30.24 14.85
CA GLY A 332 37.10 -29.90 15.83
C GLY A 332 36.63 -31.13 16.60
N ASN A 333 36.35 -30.95 17.90
CA ASN A 333 35.89 -32.02 18.78
C ASN A 333 34.47 -31.72 19.28
N ILE A 334 33.57 -32.69 19.15
CA ILE A 334 32.20 -32.58 19.64
C ILE A 334 32.18 -32.97 21.12
N SER A 335 32.14 -31.98 22.00
CA SER A 335 32.04 -32.16 23.44
C SER A 335 31.03 -31.19 24.05
N PHE A 336 30.47 -31.61 25.17
CA PHE A 336 29.41 -30.91 25.88
C PHE A 336 29.82 -30.72 27.34
N SER A 337 29.75 -29.49 27.84
CA SER A 337 30.09 -29.15 29.22
C SER A 337 28.87 -28.68 30.02
N VAL A 338 29.00 -28.75 31.34
CA VAL A 338 28.02 -28.20 32.27
C VAL A 338 28.23 -26.70 32.37
N ASP A 339 27.16 -25.92 32.24
CA ASP A 339 27.17 -24.49 32.53
C ASP A 339 26.71 -24.24 33.97
N PRO A 340 27.57 -23.75 34.87
CA PRO A 340 27.21 -23.51 36.26
C PRO A 340 26.16 -22.39 36.47
N SER A 341 25.89 -21.59 35.43
CA SER A 341 24.82 -20.59 35.45
C SER A 341 23.43 -21.18 35.23
N ILE A 342 23.34 -22.37 34.63
CA ILE A 342 22.08 -23.08 34.40
C ILE A 342 21.83 -24.01 35.59
N ARG A 343 20.87 -23.65 36.44
CA ARG A 343 20.53 -24.41 37.66
C ARG A 343 19.04 -24.71 37.68
N ASP A 344 18.71 -25.84 38.31
CA ASP A 344 17.31 -26.15 38.59
C ASP A 344 16.74 -25.11 39.56
N ALA A 345 15.52 -24.66 39.29
CA ALA A 345 14.81 -23.82 40.24
C ALA A 345 14.31 -24.70 41.40
N ASN A 346 14.35 -24.18 42.63
CA ASN A 346 13.93 -24.94 43.81
C ASN A 346 12.48 -25.45 43.65
N GLY A 347 12.32 -26.78 43.64
CA GLY A 347 11.01 -27.43 43.50
C GLY A 347 10.48 -27.49 42.06
N SER A 348 11.25 -27.11 41.03
CA SER A 348 10.82 -27.26 39.64
C SER A 348 10.97 -28.68 39.14
N ALA A 349 9.96 -29.18 38.42
CA ALA A 349 10.03 -30.46 37.71
C ALA A 349 10.94 -30.40 36.46
N LEU A 350 11.23 -29.20 35.96
CA LEU A 350 12.14 -28.97 34.84
C LEU A 350 13.60 -29.17 35.28
N ARG A 351 14.31 -30.07 34.62
CA ARG A 351 15.72 -30.40 34.89
C ARG A 351 16.65 -29.56 34.04
N LEU A 352 16.64 -28.25 34.23
CA LEU A 352 17.51 -27.31 33.50
C LEU A 352 19.00 -27.65 33.67
N SER A 353 19.39 -28.18 34.83
CA SER A 353 20.74 -28.67 35.11
C SER A 353 21.19 -29.83 34.21
N SER A 354 20.28 -30.45 33.45
CA SER A 354 20.60 -31.47 32.44
C SER A 354 21.06 -30.89 31.10
N LEU A 355 20.77 -29.62 30.83
CA LEU A 355 21.22 -28.93 29.63
C LEU A 355 22.75 -28.80 29.63
N ARG A 356 23.33 -28.85 28.42
CA ARG A 356 24.78 -28.81 28.24
C ARG A 356 25.13 -27.82 27.14
N VAL A 357 26.23 -27.10 27.34
CA VAL A 357 26.76 -26.17 26.35
C VAL A 357 27.65 -26.94 25.38
N LEU A 358 27.51 -26.67 24.09
CA LEU A 358 28.39 -27.18 23.05
C LEU A 358 29.71 -26.38 23.06
N ASP A 359 30.81 -27.01 23.49
CA ASP A 359 32.07 -26.32 23.83
C ASP A 359 32.63 -25.51 22.65
N GLN A 360 32.62 -26.11 21.46
CA GLN A 360 33.12 -25.49 20.22
C GLN A 360 31.97 -25.03 19.30
N GLY A 361 30.79 -24.76 19.87
CA GLY A 361 29.59 -24.39 19.13
C GLY A 361 29.72 -23.14 18.25
N GLU A 362 30.49 -22.14 18.70
CA GLU A 362 30.82 -20.95 17.91
C GLU A 362 31.62 -21.28 16.63
N GLN A 363 32.52 -22.26 16.71
CA GLN A 363 33.31 -22.70 15.55
C GLN A 363 32.42 -23.43 14.55
N LEU A 364 31.52 -24.28 15.04
CA LEU A 364 30.53 -24.94 14.20
C LEU A 364 29.56 -23.93 13.56
N LEU A 365 29.09 -22.94 14.31
CA LEU A 365 28.26 -21.85 13.78
C LEU A 365 28.97 -21.10 12.64
N ARG A 366 30.27 -20.80 12.79
CA ARG A 366 31.05 -20.18 11.70
C ARG A 366 31.05 -21.05 10.44
N LYS A 367 31.15 -22.38 10.56
CA LYS A 367 31.05 -23.30 9.41
C LYS A 367 29.68 -23.26 8.76
N VAL A 368 28.60 -23.16 9.54
CA VAL A 368 27.24 -23.00 9.02
C VAL A 368 27.10 -21.68 8.23
N ILE A 369 27.58 -20.56 8.78
CA ILE A 369 27.49 -19.24 8.13
C ILE A 369 28.34 -19.17 6.86
N LEU A 370 29.50 -19.83 6.84
CA LEU A 370 30.38 -19.91 5.68
C LEU A 370 29.96 -20.96 4.65
N ALA A 371 28.78 -21.57 4.80
CA ALA A 371 28.26 -22.53 3.85
C ALA A 371 28.18 -21.92 2.44
N ASN A 372 28.78 -22.61 1.48
CA ASN A 372 28.75 -22.26 0.07
C ASN A 372 28.68 -23.56 -0.74
N PHE A 373 27.49 -23.90 -1.20
CA PHE A 373 27.26 -25.07 -2.04
C PHE A 373 26.03 -24.88 -2.93
N THR A 374 25.93 -25.70 -3.96
CA THR A 374 24.73 -25.78 -4.79
C THR A 374 23.84 -26.90 -4.26
N GLY A 375 22.70 -26.53 -3.69
CA GLY A 375 21.66 -27.44 -3.22
C GLY A 375 20.51 -27.58 -4.23
N VAL A 376 19.39 -28.16 -3.79
CA VAL A 376 18.18 -28.28 -4.63
C VAL A 376 17.42 -26.97 -4.80
N THR A 377 17.63 -26.02 -3.89
CA THR A 377 17.06 -24.66 -3.93
C THR A 377 17.90 -23.69 -4.76
N GLY A 378 19.05 -24.12 -5.27
CA GLY A 378 20.01 -23.29 -5.99
C GLY A 378 21.31 -23.08 -5.20
N GLN A 379 21.95 -21.93 -5.37
CA GLN A 379 23.17 -21.61 -4.63
C GLN A 379 22.83 -21.22 -3.19
N VAL A 380 23.25 -22.04 -2.23
CA VAL A 380 23.09 -21.79 -0.80
C VAL A 380 24.33 -21.03 -0.31
N ARG A 381 24.14 -19.74 -0.06
CA ARG A 381 25.17 -18.84 0.47
C ARG A 381 24.50 -17.77 1.34
N PHE A 382 25.20 -17.34 2.38
CA PHE A 382 24.74 -16.30 3.30
C PHE A 382 25.54 -15.01 3.15
N ASP A 383 24.86 -13.89 3.31
CA ASP A 383 25.47 -12.60 3.65
C ASP A 383 24.98 -12.23 5.06
N GLY A 384 25.90 -12.17 6.01
CA GLY A 384 25.55 -12.23 7.44
C GLY A 384 24.87 -13.55 7.81
N ARG A 385 23.55 -13.53 7.99
CA ARG A 385 22.73 -14.72 8.38
C ARG A 385 21.46 -14.89 7.54
N THR A 386 21.40 -14.24 6.38
CA THR A 386 20.30 -14.30 5.43
C THR A 386 20.80 -14.82 4.09
N LEU A 387 19.96 -15.58 3.38
CA LEU A 387 20.28 -16.10 2.05
C LEU A 387 20.59 -14.97 1.07
N VAL A 388 21.62 -15.15 0.26
CA VAL A 388 21.98 -14.20 -0.81
C VAL A 388 21.13 -14.48 -2.03
N ASN A 389 20.79 -13.42 -2.76
CA ASN A 389 20.04 -13.51 -4.02
C ASN A 389 18.65 -14.16 -3.88
N PRO A 390 17.84 -13.81 -2.87
CA PRO A 390 16.47 -14.31 -2.79
C PRO A 390 15.64 -13.73 -3.94
N ALA A 391 14.63 -14.49 -4.38
CA ALA A 391 13.66 -14.05 -5.38
C ALA A 391 12.33 -14.79 -5.25
N TYR A 392 11.28 -14.22 -5.83
CA TYR A 392 9.94 -14.78 -5.87
C TYR A 392 9.47 -15.00 -7.30
N GLU A 393 8.69 -16.07 -7.51
CA GLU A 393 7.73 -16.16 -8.60
C GLU A 393 6.43 -15.49 -8.17
N VAL A 394 5.86 -14.66 -9.04
CA VAL A 394 4.51 -14.10 -8.86
C VAL A 394 3.54 -15.01 -9.60
N LEU A 395 2.60 -15.61 -8.88
CA LEU A 395 1.63 -16.57 -9.39
C LEU A 395 0.22 -15.99 -9.33
N ASN A 396 -0.60 -16.36 -10.29
CA ASN A 396 -2.02 -16.06 -10.34
C ASN A 396 -2.80 -17.38 -10.45
N VAL A 397 -3.80 -17.55 -9.58
CA VAL A 397 -4.65 -18.74 -9.56
C VAL A 397 -5.73 -18.61 -10.63
N GLY A 398 -5.87 -19.63 -11.48
CA GLY A 398 -6.85 -19.66 -12.55
C GLY A 398 -7.18 -21.08 -13.03
N GLY A 399 -8.46 -21.37 -13.21
CA GLY A 399 -8.93 -22.69 -13.60
C GLY A 399 -8.58 -23.74 -12.55
N THR A 400 -7.87 -24.79 -12.95
CA THR A 400 -7.48 -25.92 -12.08
C THR A 400 -6.07 -25.80 -11.49
N GLY A 401 -5.39 -24.67 -11.68
CA GLY A 401 -4.00 -24.51 -11.26
C GLY A 401 -3.54 -23.07 -11.10
N VAL A 402 -2.22 -22.90 -11.16
CA VAL A 402 -1.55 -21.60 -11.04
C VAL A 402 -0.78 -21.28 -12.31
N ARG A 403 -0.85 -20.02 -12.72
CA ARG A 403 -0.04 -19.47 -13.80
C ARG A 403 0.97 -18.50 -13.23
N ARG A 404 2.25 -18.67 -13.56
CA ARG A 404 3.27 -17.67 -13.25
C ARG A 404 3.05 -16.44 -14.14
N VAL A 405 2.87 -15.28 -13.51
CA VAL A 405 2.71 -13.99 -14.19
C VAL A 405 3.97 -13.14 -14.16
N GLY A 406 4.98 -13.54 -13.37
CA GLY A 406 6.29 -12.91 -13.39
C GLY A 406 7.18 -13.39 -12.25
N TYR A 407 8.20 -12.59 -11.97
CA TYR A 407 9.20 -12.76 -10.95
C TYR A 407 9.40 -11.45 -10.19
N TRP A 408 9.97 -11.55 -9.00
CA TRP A 408 10.39 -10.39 -8.23
C TRP A 408 11.73 -10.65 -7.54
N SER A 409 12.61 -9.66 -7.58
CA SER A 409 13.86 -9.62 -6.81
C SER A 409 14.23 -8.19 -6.46
N ASN A 410 15.15 -7.97 -5.51
CA ASN A 410 15.61 -6.62 -5.17
C ASN A 410 16.24 -5.88 -6.37
N HIS A 411 16.87 -6.60 -7.30
CA HIS A 411 17.59 -6.00 -8.42
C HIS A 411 16.69 -5.72 -9.61
N THR A 412 15.79 -6.67 -9.93
CA THR A 412 14.91 -6.56 -11.10
C THR A 412 13.57 -5.88 -10.79
N ARG A 413 13.20 -5.78 -9.49
CA ARG A 413 11.82 -5.54 -9.05
C ARG A 413 10.91 -6.55 -9.76
N LEU A 414 9.68 -6.16 -10.12
CA LEU A 414 8.80 -7.02 -10.93
C LEU A 414 9.35 -7.21 -12.34
N SER A 415 9.41 -8.44 -12.83
CA SER A 415 9.88 -8.77 -14.17
C SER A 415 9.19 -10.01 -14.74
N VAL A 416 9.12 -10.11 -16.06
CA VAL A 416 8.62 -11.32 -16.75
C VAL A 416 9.71 -12.38 -16.98
N SER A 417 10.98 -12.00 -16.86
CA SER A 417 12.12 -12.90 -17.01
C SER A 417 12.61 -13.43 -15.66
N ALA A 418 13.06 -14.68 -15.65
CA ALA A 418 13.62 -15.29 -14.44
C ALA A 418 14.86 -14.52 -13.96
N PRO A 419 15.11 -14.45 -12.63
CA PRO A 419 16.30 -13.84 -12.09
C PRO A 419 17.57 -14.58 -12.57
N SER A 420 18.51 -13.84 -13.17
CA SER A 420 19.83 -14.36 -13.56
C SER A 420 20.91 -13.83 -12.62
N TRP A 421 21.57 -14.73 -11.89
CA TRP A 421 22.57 -14.38 -10.88
C TRP A 421 24.02 -14.44 -11.39
N THR A 422 24.20 -14.62 -12.71
CA THR A 422 25.50 -14.87 -13.34
C THR A 422 26.40 -13.65 -13.46
N ASP A 423 25.88 -12.43 -13.30
CA ASP A 423 26.69 -11.23 -13.52
C ASP A 423 26.85 -10.40 -12.25
N GLY A 424 28.03 -10.52 -11.62
CA GLY A 424 28.56 -9.43 -10.83
C GLY A 424 28.73 -8.21 -11.73
N GLY A 425 27.75 -7.30 -11.72
CA GLY A 425 27.83 -6.01 -12.42
C GLY A 425 27.46 -5.98 -13.91
N GLY A 426 26.78 -7.01 -14.43
CA GLY A 426 26.33 -7.05 -15.84
C GLY A 426 25.03 -6.28 -16.05
N ARG A 427 25.15 -5.17 -16.80
CA ARG A 427 24.09 -4.38 -17.48
C ARG A 427 22.66 -4.65 -17.00
N ALA A 428 22.13 -3.73 -16.18
CA ALA A 428 20.71 -3.71 -15.83
C ALA A 428 19.86 -3.93 -17.10
N PRO A 429 18.97 -4.94 -17.12
CA PRO A 429 18.05 -5.11 -18.25
C PRO A 429 17.28 -3.80 -18.47
N ASN A 430 16.99 -3.47 -19.73
CA ASN A 430 16.35 -2.21 -20.12
C ASN A 430 15.22 -1.83 -19.14
N ARG A 431 15.21 -0.58 -18.66
CA ARG A 431 14.19 -0.04 -17.73
C ARG A 431 12.74 -0.33 -18.15
N THR A 432 12.48 -0.55 -19.44
CA THR A 432 11.17 -0.91 -20.00
C THR A 432 10.73 -2.34 -19.72
N GLN A 433 11.64 -3.27 -19.43
CA GLN A 433 11.35 -4.64 -18.99
C GLN A 433 11.30 -4.77 -17.45
N GLN A 434 11.71 -3.71 -16.75
CA GLN A 434 11.57 -3.59 -15.30
C GLN A 434 10.14 -3.10 -15.00
N GLN A 435 9.51 -3.69 -13.99
CA GLN A 435 8.15 -3.39 -13.53
C GLN A 435 7.01 -3.85 -14.45
N GLN A 436 7.16 -5.03 -15.08
CA GLN A 436 6.08 -5.64 -15.87
C GLN A 436 5.72 -7.04 -15.35
N LEU A 437 4.43 -7.33 -15.35
CA LEU A 437 3.86 -8.65 -15.14
C LEU A 437 3.01 -9.02 -16.37
N TYR A 438 2.89 -10.32 -16.65
CA TYR A 438 1.87 -10.81 -17.59
C TYR A 438 0.47 -10.52 -17.05
N SER A 439 -0.53 -10.56 -17.94
CA SER A 439 -1.93 -10.33 -17.57
C SER A 439 -2.36 -11.21 -16.39
N VAL A 440 -3.07 -10.61 -15.45
CA VAL A 440 -3.62 -11.26 -14.26
C VAL A 440 -5.12 -11.46 -14.50
N ILE A 441 -5.62 -12.64 -14.14
CA ILE A 441 -7.05 -12.91 -14.02
C ILE A 441 -7.43 -12.57 -12.58
N TRP A 442 -8.43 -11.73 -12.41
CA TRP A 442 -8.94 -11.27 -11.13
C TRP A 442 -10.18 -12.03 -10.74
N PRO A 443 -10.56 -11.99 -9.44
CA PRO A 443 -11.85 -12.49 -8.97
C PRO A 443 -13.01 -12.01 -9.87
N GLY A 444 -14.00 -12.88 -10.07
CA GLY A 444 -15.10 -12.66 -11.03
C GLY A 444 -14.73 -12.83 -12.51
N ASP A 445 -13.65 -13.57 -12.83
CA ASP A 445 -13.17 -13.88 -14.18
C ASP A 445 -12.91 -12.65 -15.06
N THR A 446 -12.38 -11.57 -14.46
CA THR A 446 -12.05 -10.33 -15.16
C THR A 446 -10.56 -10.21 -15.43
N THR A 447 -10.18 -9.58 -16.55
CA THR A 447 -8.76 -9.32 -16.89
C THR A 447 -8.36 -7.87 -16.66
N ALA A 448 -9.34 -6.96 -16.56
CA ALA A 448 -9.11 -5.57 -16.20
C ALA A 448 -8.78 -5.47 -14.70
N PRO A 449 -7.71 -4.77 -14.30
CA PRO A 449 -7.37 -4.60 -12.89
C PRO A 449 -8.51 -3.90 -12.16
N PRO A 450 -9.01 -4.48 -11.04
CA PRO A 450 -10.04 -3.84 -10.24
C PRO A 450 -9.57 -2.48 -9.72
N ARG A 451 -10.53 -1.59 -9.47
CA ARG A 451 -10.24 -0.26 -8.89
C ARG A 451 -9.54 -0.36 -7.52
N GLY A 452 -9.74 -1.47 -6.79
CA GLY A 452 -9.14 -1.72 -5.48
C GLY A 452 -9.86 -1.03 -4.33
N TRP A 453 -10.96 -0.34 -4.57
CA TRP A 453 -11.79 0.28 -3.53
C TRP A 453 -13.24 0.46 -4.00
N VAL A 454 -14.14 0.59 -3.03
CA VAL A 454 -15.54 0.98 -3.21
C VAL A 454 -15.91 2.06 -2.23
N PHE A 455 -17.00 2.77 -2.50
CA PHE A 455 -17.55 3.69 -1.50
C PHE A 455 -17.96 2.88 -0.25
N PRO A 456 -17.60 3.37 0.95
CA PRO A 456 -17.98 2.70 2.18
C PRO A 456 -19.51 2.58 2.28
N ASN A 457 -19.99 1.39 2.66
CA ASN A 457 -21.41 1.19 2.97
C ASN A 457 -21.88 2.06 4.16
N ASN A 458 -20.95 2.44 5.04
CA ASN A 458 -21.14 3.39 6.14
C ASN A 458 -20.58 4.79 5.81
N GLY A 459 -20.49 5.14 4.53
CA GLY A 459 -19.91 6.39 4.07
C GLY A 459 -20.57 7.59 4.70
N ARG A 460 -19.79 8.35 5.46
CA ARG A 460 -20.24 9.63 5.98
C ARG A 460 -20.57 10.52 4.78
N PRO A 461 -21.77 11.12 4.72
CA PRO A 461 -22.11 12.07 3.67
C PRO A 461 -21.09 13.20 3.66
N LEU A 462 -20.67 13.66 2.48
CA LEU A 462 -19.84 14.85 2.37
C LEU A 462 -20.59 16.03 2.96
N ARG A 463 -19.99 16.68 3.95
CA ARG A 463 -20.52 17.87 4.62
C ARG A 463 -20.15 19.10 3.80
N ILE A 464 -21.09 19.56 3.01
CA ILE A 464 -20.90 20.68 2.10
C ILE A 464 -21.36 21.96 2.79
N GLY A 465 -20.42 22.87 3.06
CA GLY A 465 -20.70 24.18 3.63
C GLY A 465 -21.45 25.09 2.66
N VAL A 466 -22.59 25.61 3.09
CA VAL A 466 -23.47 26.46 2.27
C VAL A 466 -23.74 27.77 3.00
N PRO A 467 -23.49 28.95 2.40
CA PRO A 467 -23.66 30.22 3.08
C PRO A 467 -25.13 30.55 3.34
N TYR A 468 -25.49 30.69 4.62
CA TYR A 468 -26.82 31.11 5.06
C TYR A 468 -26.87 32.63 5.21
N ARG A 469 -27.31 33.29 4.15
CA ARG A 469 -27.16 34.73 3.92
C ARG A 469 -28.49 35.46 3.75
N THR A 470 -28.47 36.80 3.80
CA THR A 470 -29.68 37.64 3.64
C THR A 470 -29.91 38.19 2.24
N THR A 471 -28.85 38.46 1.49
CA THR A 471 -28.91 39.01 0.11
C THR A 471 -28.62 37.93 -0.94
N TYR A 472 -29.06 38.12 -2.20
CA TYR A 472 -28.80 37.20 -3.33
C TYR A 472 -29.29 35.76 -3.09
N LYS A 473 -30.49 35.63 -2.52
CA LYS A 473 -31.11 34.33 -2.20
C LYS A 473 -31.31 33.41 -3.42
N GLN A 474 -31.27 33.95 -4.63
CA GLN A 474 -31.33 33.18 -5.88
C GLN A 474 -30.09 32.29 -6.08
N PHE A 475 -28.93 32.72 -5.59
CA PHE A 475 -27.69 31.93 -5.71
C PHE A 475 -27.66 30.79 -4.69
N VAL A 476 -27.96 31.12 -3.44
CA VAL A 476 -28.03 30.17 -2.32
C VAL A 476 -29.01 30.69 -1.27
N SER A 477 -29.90 29.83 -0.80
CA SER A 477 -30.80 30.10 0.32
C SER A 477 -31.12 28.84 1.11
N LYS A 478 -31.62 29.03 2.33
CA LYS A 478 -32.17 27.94 3.13
C LYS A 478 -33.49 27.50 2.53
N ASP A 479 -33.66 26.19 2.38
CA ASP A 479 -34.90 25.58 1.91
C ASP A 479 -35.49 24.67 2.99
N SER A 480 -36.80 24.45 2.92
CA SER A 480 -37.53 23.49 3.77
C SER A 480 -37.57 22.08 3.19
N GLY A 481 -37.01 21.87 1.99
CA GLY A 481 -36.85 20.57 1.37
C GLY A 481 -35.87 19.65 2.12
N PRO A 482 -35.78 18.36 1.70
CA PRO A 482 -34.95 17.35 2.35
C PRO A 482 -33.46 17.71 2.39
N ASP A 483 -32.99 18.52 1.44
CA ASP A 483 -31.59 18.95 1.35
C ASP A 483 -31.26 20.18 2.22
N GLY A 484 -32.27 20.88 2.77
CA GLY A 484 -32.08 22.05 3.64
C GLY A 484 -31.51 23.32 2.97
N ALA A 485 -31.14 23.25 1.69
CA ALA A 485 -30.58 24.35 0.89
C ALA A 485 -31.04 24.29 -0.57
N SER A 486 -31.25 25.46 -1.18
CA SER A 486 -31.62 25.62 -2.59
C SER A 486 -30.96 26.84 -3.23
N GLY A 487 -30.96 26.91 -4.55
CA GLY A 487 -30.43 28.03 -5.32
C GLY A 487 -29.50 27.58 -6.45
N TYR A 488 -29.17 28.52 -7.33
CA TYR A 488 -28.38 28.25 -8.54
C TYR A 488 -27.06 27.49 -8.25
N CYS A 489 -26.33 27.86 -7.21
CA CYS A 489 -25.05 27.19 -6.88
C CYS A 489 -25.26 25.74 -6.41
N ILE A 490 -26.36 25.47 -5.72
CA ILE A 490 -26.72 24.12 -5.24
C ILE A 490 -27.10 23.24 -6.43
N ASP A 491 -27.86 23.77 -7.38
CA ASP A 491 -28.28 23.05 -8.58
C ASP A 491 -27.08 22.70 -9.47
N VAL A 492 -26.16 23.65 -9.67
CA VAL A 492 -24.89 23.41 -10.39
C VAL A 492 -24.06 22.33 -9.69
N PHE A 493 -23.94 22.39 -8.36
CA PHE A 493 -23.20 21.38 -7.60
C PHE A 493 -23.84 19.99 -7.70
N LYS A 494 -25.16 19.89 -7.55
CA LYS A 494 -25.90 18.63 -7.73
C LYS A 494 -25.75 18.07 -9.14
N ALA A 495 -25.81 18.92 -10.16
CA ALA A 495 -25.57 18.52 -11.54
C ALA A 495 -24.15 17.98 -11.73
N ALA A 496 -23.14 18.62 -11.14
CA ALA A 496 -21.76 18.14 -11.18
C ALA A 496 -21.59 16.79 -10.46
N VAL A 497 -22.21 16.62 -9.29
CA VAL A 497 -22.21 15.34 -8.55
C VAL A 497 -22.92 14.24 -9.34
N ALA A 498 -24.01 14.54 -10.04
CA ALA A 498 -24.75 13.59 -10.86
C ALA A 498 -23.97 13.09 -12.09
N LEU A 499 -22.96 13.84 -12.54
CA LEU A 499 -22.06 13.41 -13.62
C LEU A 499 -20.97 12.43 -13.15
N LEU A 500 -20.81 12.23 -11.84
CA LEU A 500 -19.87 11.26 -11.33
C LEU A 500 -20.36 9.84 -11.68
N PRO A 501 -19.48 8.92 -12.09
CA PRO A 501 -19.86 7.56 -12.46
C PRO A 501 -20.25 6.69 -11.24
N TYR A 502 -20.50 7.31 -10.09
CA TYR A 502 -20.78 6.67 -8.82
C TYR A 502 -21.60 7.59 -7.90
N PRO A 503 -22.42 7.02 -7.00
CA PRO A 503 -23.21 7.80 -6.06
C PRO A 503 -22.30 8.42 -4.98
N VAL A 504 -22.45 9.72 -4.73
CA VAL A 504 -21.78 10.44 -3.64
C VAL A 504 -22.85 11.01 -2.72
N PRO A 505 -23.00 10.49 -1.49
CA PRO A 505 -23.94 11.06 -0.52
C PRO A 505 -23.45 12.43 -0.07
N VAL A 506 -24.33 13.42 -0.13
CA VAL A 506 -24.04 14.81 0.20
C VAL A 506 -25.00 15.27 1.29
N SER A 507 -24.49 16.04 2.26
CA SER A 507 -25.29 16.75 3.25
C SER A 507 -24.88 18.22 3.27
N PHE A 508 -25.84 19.12 3.06
CA PHE A 508 -25.59 20.55 3.10
C PHE A 508 -25.64 21.08 4.53
N VAL A 509 -24.58 21.76 4.94
CA VAL A 509 -24.43 22.37 6.26
C VAL A 509 -24.46 23.88 6.12
N LEU A 510 -25.51 24.51 6.65
CA LEU A 510 -25.68 25.96 6.61
C LEU A 510 -24.62 26.66 7.47
N PHE A 511 -24.00 27.70 6.91
CA PHE A 511 -22.97 28.52 7.55
C PHE A 511 -23.39 29.99 7.62
N GLY A 512 -23.60 30.50 8.83
CA GLY A 512 -24.09 31.86 9.10
C GLY A 512 -25.36 31.86 9.94
N ASP A 513 -25.85 33.05 10.27
CA ASP A 513 -27.04 33.26 11.10
C ASP A 513 -28.31 33.56 10.28
N GLY A 514 -28.18 33.83 8.98
CA GLY A 514 -29.28 34.25 8.11
C GLY A 514 -29.81 35.66 8.40
N VAL A 515 -29.12 36.42 9.26
CA VAL A 515 -29.40 37.83 9.59
C VAL A 515 -28.38 38.75 8.93
N LYS A 516 -27.13 38.29 8.80
CA LYS A 516 -26.05 38.98 8.09
C LYS A 516 -25.44 38.06 7.04
N ASN A 517 -24.75 38.64 6.07
CA ASN A 517 -23.99 37.86 5.11
C ASN A 517 -22.78 37.22 5.82
N PRO A 518 -22.59 35.89 5.71
CA PRO A 518 -21.51 35.18 6.39
C PRO A 518 -20.13 35.52 5.79
N SER A 519 -19.09 35.40 6.59
CA SER A 519 -17.71 35.60 6.13
C SER A 519 -17.24 34.42 5.28
N TYR A 520 -17.04 34.64 3.97
CA TYR A 520 -16.46 33.61 3.10
C TYR A 520 -15.02 33.24 3.48
N GLY A 521 -14.28 34.11 4.17
CA GLY A 521 -12.96 33.76 4.70
C GLY A 521 -13.05 32.67 5.76
N GLU A 522 -14.00 32.81 6.69
CA GLU A 522 -14.23 31.81 7.74
C GLU A 522 -14.82 30.51 7.20
N LEU A 523 -15.72 30.59 6.21
CA LEU A 523 -16.26 29.40 5.53
C LEU A 523 -15.13 28.58 4.88
N VAL A 524 -14.22 29.26 4.19
CA VAL A 524 -13.04 28.62 3.60
C VAL A 524 -12.11 28.04 4.66
N GLN A 525 -11.91 28.75 5.76
CA GLN A 525 -11.10 28.24 6.88
C GLN A 525 -11.71 26.96 7.48
N ARG A 526 -13.05 26.90 7.60
CA ARG A 526 -13.74 25.68 8.06
C ARG A 526 -13.53 24.46 7.16
N VAL A 527 -13.32 24.67 5.86
CA VAL A 527 -12.93 23.60 4.93
C VAL A 527 -11.48 23.19 5.18
N ALA A 528 -10.56 24.16 5.32
CA ALA A 528 -9.15 23.89 5.62
C ALA A 528 -8.96 23.14 6.95
N ASP A 529 -9.76 23.45 7.96
CA ASP A 529 -9.71 22.82 9.29
C ASP A 529 -10.37 21.42 9.32
N GLY A 530 -10.93 20.93 8.20
CA GLY A 530 -11.61 19.63 8.10
C GLY A 530 -12.99 19.56 8.79
N SER A 531 -13.54 20.71 9.20
CA SER A 531 -14.88 20.78 9.79
C SER A 531 -15.99 20.64 8.74
N MET A 532 -15.69 20.99 7.49
CA MET A 532 -16.50 20.78 6.29
C MET A 532 -15.62 20.16 5.22
N ASP A 533 -16.19 19.31 4.37
CA ASP A 533 -15.41 18.56 3.38
C ASP A 533 -15.27 19.37 2.07
N ALA A 534 -16.22 20.25 1.77
CA ALA A 534 -16.13 21.29 0.73
C ALA A 534 -17.11 22.43 1.02
N ALA A 535 -17.08 23.51 0.23
CA ALA A 535 -18.05 24.61 0.31
C ALA A 535 -18.61 24.98 -1.07
N VAL A 536 -19.90 25.31 -1.12
CA VAL A 536 -20.63 25.65 -2.36
C VAL A 536 -21.35 26.98 -2.18
N GLY A 537 -21.16 27.88 -3.15
CA GLY A 537 -21.80 29.19 -3.19
C GLY A 537 -21.13 30.12 -4.21
N ASP A 538 -21.51 31.39 -4.20
CA ASP A 538 -20.88 32.47 -4.97
C ASP A 538 -19.57 32.94 -4.32
N ILE A 539 -18.69 31.99 -4.01
CA ILE A 539 -17.43 32.23 -3.31
C ILE A 539 -16.39 32.76 -4.29
N SER A 540 -16.00 34.01 -4.13
CA SER A 540 -14.98 34.63 -4.98
C SER A 540 -13.61 33.98 -4.80
N ILE A 541 -12.95 33.66 -5.90
CA ILE A 541 -11.58 33.15 -5.93
C ILE A 541 -10.63 34.33 -5.76
N VAL A 542 -9.94 34.41 -4.62
CA VAL A 542 -8.97 35.48 -4.30
C VAL A 542 -7.69 34.87 -3.73
N THR A 543 -6.55 35.52 -3.94
CA THR A 543 -5.21 34.99 -3.63
C THR A 543 -5.04 34.51 -2.19
N ASN A 544 -5.67 35.16 -1.21
CA ASN A 544 -5.56 34.72 0.19
C ASN A 544 -6.27 33.38 0.43
N ARG A 545 -7.38 33.11 -0.26
CA ARG A 545 -8.15 31.86 -0.11
C ARG A 545 -7.49 30.69 -0.85
N THR A 546 -6.89 30.94 -2.02
CA THR A 546 -6.19 29.91 -2.80
C THR A 546 -4.91 29.40 -2.14
N ARG A 547 -4.44 30.06 -1.08
CA ARG A 547 -3.29 29.60 -0.27
C ARG A 547 -3.67 28.56 0.77
N VAL A 548 -4.95 28.46 1.12
CA VAL A 548 -5.44 27.61 2.21
C VAL A 548 -6.35 26.47 1.73
N VAL A 549 -7.02 26.62 0.58
CA VAL A 549 -7.84 25.57 -0.03
C VAL A 549 -7.70 25.59 -1.55
N ASP A 550 -7.94 24.44 -2.17
CA ASP A 550 -8.05 24.30 -3.62
C ASP A 550 -9.45 24.75 -4.12
N PHE A 551 -9.47 25.42 -5.27
CA PHE A 551 -10.70 25.87 -5.93
C PHE A 551 -10.92 25.10 -7.24
N THR A 552 -12.19 24.89 -7.61
CA THR A 552 -12.56 24.43 -8.95
C THR A 552 -12.34 25.52 -10.00
N GLN A 553 -12.49 25.16 -11.27
CA GLN A 553 -12.67 26.17 -12.31
C GLN A 553 -13.91 27.05 -11.99
N PRO A 554 -13.86 28.36 -12.27
CA PRO A 554 -15.01 29.24 -12.05
C PRO A 554 -16.14 28.85 -12.99
N TYR A 555 -17.34 28.67 -12.44
CA TYR A 555 -18.54 28.32 -13.20
C TYR A 555 -19.41 29.55 -13.56
N VAL A 556 -19.07 30.73 -13.02
CA VAL A 556 -19.67 32.03 -13.35
C VAL A 556 -18.54 33.06 -13.43
N GLU A 557 -18.49 33.83 -14.51
CA GLU A 557 -17.58 34.96 -14.63
C GLU A 557 -18.03 36.13 -13.74
N SER A 558 -17.10 36.73 -13.00
CA SER A 558 -17.36 37.92 -12.21
C SER A 558 -16.89 39.17 -12.95
N GLY A 559 -17.78 40.16 -13.14
CA GLY A 559 -17.47 41.48 -13.69
C GLY A 559 -17.98 42.60 -12.78
N LEU A 560 -17.22 43.69 -12.67
CA LEU A 560 -17.65 44.90 -11.96
C LEU A 560 -18.42 45.81 -12.91
N VAL A 561 -19.65 46.18 -12.52
CA VAL A 561 -20.50 47.10 -13.29
C VAL A 561 -21.01 48.19 -12.36
N ILE A 562 -21.05 49.43 -12.85
CA ILE A 562 -21.63 50.57 -12.13
C ILE A 562 -23.09 50.71 -12.57
N VAL A 563 -24.01 50.68 -11.61
CA VAL A 563 -25.44 50.92 -11.84
C VAL A 563 -25.79 52.32 -11.35
N SER A 564 -26.33 53.15 -12.23
CA SER A 564 -26.80 54.51 -11.89
C SER A 564 -28.24 54.71 -12.37
N PRO A 565 -29.12 55.33 -11.57
CA PRO A 565 -30.48 55.63 -11.98
C PRO A 565 -30.48 56.62 -13.15
N VAL A 566 -31.22 56.31 -14.21
CA VAL A 566 -31.45 57.22 -15.34
C VAL A 566 -32.67 58.08 -15.03
N LYS A 567 -32.50 59.41 -14.99
CA LYS A 567 -33.63 60.36 -14.90
C LYS A 567 -33.97 60.83 -16.31
N ALA A 568 -35.23 60.64 -16.73
CA ALA A 568 -35.72 61.14 -18.02
C ALA A 568 -35.70 62.68 -18.03
N THR A 569 -35.10 63.28 -19.06
CA THR A 569 -35.07 64.73 -19.25
C THR A 569 -36.32 65.15 -20.01
N SER A 570 -37.22 65.93 -19.39
CA SER A 570 -38.37 66.51 -20.11
C SER A 570 -37.90 67.74 -20.92
N SER A 571 -38.25 67.78 -22.21
CA SER A 571 -38.03 68.96 -23.06
C SER A 571 -39.04 70.04 -22.68
N ASN A 572 -38.56 71.21 -22.23
CA ASN A 572 -39.43 72.35 -21.95
C ASN A 572 -39.67 73.14 -23.25
N GLU A 573 -40.87 73.10 -23.80
CA GLU A 573 -41.26 73.77 -25.05
C GLU A 573 -41.12 75.30 -24.97
N TRP A 574 -41.17 75.89 -23.77
CA TRP A 574 -40.97 77.33 -23.54
C TRP A 574 -39.50 77.73 -23.38
N ALA A 575 -38.56 76.82 -23.66
CA ALA A 575 -37.13 77.11 -23.59
C ALA A 575 -36.69 78.27 -24.52
N PHE A 576 -37.43 78.54 -25.60
CA PHE A 576 -37.12 79.66 -26.50
C PHE A 576 -37.33 81.05 -25.89
N LEU A 577 -38.08 81.18 -24.78
CA LEU A 577 -38.22 82.44 -24.04
C LEU A 577 -37.12 82.67 -23.01
N LYS A 578 -36.37 81.62 -22.62
CA LYS A 578 -35.25 81.74 -21.66
C LYS A 578 -34.14 82.71 -22.05
N PRO A 579 -33.79 82.92 -23.33
CA PRO A 579 -32.65 83.77 -23.69
C PRO A 579 -32.83 85.25 -23.31
N PHE A 580 -34.07 85.74 -23.18
CA PHE A 580 -34.33 87.14 -22.87
C PHE A 580 -35.17 87.29 -21.59
N THR A 581 -34.84 88.31 -20.79
CA THR A 581 -35.63 88.64 -19.60
C THR A 581 -37.01 89.19 -20.02
N PRO A 582 -38.05 89.07 -19.19
CA PRO A 582 -39.35 89.68 -19.46
C PRO A 582 -39.26 91.19 -19.75
N GLY A 583 -38.32 91.88 -19.09
CA GLY A 583 -38.03 93.29 -19.36
C GLY A 583 -37.47 93.52 -20.77
N MET A 584 -36.56 92.68 -21.25
CA MET A 584 -36.05 92.77 -22.63
C MET A 584 -37.16 92.52 -23.66
N TRP A 585 -38.04 91.54 -23.45
CA TRP A 585 -39.21 91.33 -24.30
C TRP A 585 -40.15 92.54 -24.32
N ALA A 586 -40.39 93.16 -23.17
CA ALA A 586 -41.20 94.37 -23.07
C ALA A 586 -40.55 95.56 -23.81
N VAL A 587 -39.23 95.73 -23.67
CA VAL A 587 -38.47 96.76 -24.40
C VAL A 587 -38.53 96.52 -25.91
N THR A 588 -38.35 95.29 -26.38
CA THR A 588 -38.49 94.94 -27.81
C THR A 588 -39.89 95.27 -28.32
N GLY A 589 -40.94 94.94 -27.56
CA GLY A 589 -42.33 95.30 -27.89
C GLY A 589 -42.58 96.82 -27.90
N ALA A 590 -41.97 97.57 -26.99
CA ALA A 590 -42.08 99.03 -26.97
C ALA A 590 -41.34 99.69 -28.15
N PHE A 591 -40.14 99.20 -28.48
CA PHE A 591 -39.35 99.68 -29.61
C PHE A 591 -40.07 99.40 -30.94
N PHE A 592 -40.71 98.23 -31.04
CA PHE A 592 -41.54 97.85 -32.16
C PHE A 592 -42.67 98.86 -32.42
N LEU A 593 -43.39 99.27 -31.37
CA LEU A 593 -44.45 100.29 -31.46
C LEU A 593 -43.90 101.66 -31.84
N PHE A 594 -42.74 102.04 -31.28
CA PHE A 594 -42.10 103.31 -31.55
C PHE A 594 -41.67 103.45 -33.02
N VAL A 595 -41.00 102.43 -33.57
CA VAL A 595 -40.61 102.41 -35.00
C VAL A 595 -41.84 102.53 -35.89
N GLY A 596 -42.91 101.81 -35.58
CA GLY A 596 -44.17 101.92 -36.31
C GLY A 596 -44.78 103.31 -36.30
N ALA A 597 -44.73 104.01 -35.15
CA ALA A 597 -45.21 105.38 -35.04
C ALA A 597 -44.34 106.37 -35.83
N VAL A 598 -43.02 106.20 -35.83
CA VAL A 598 -42.09 107.06 -36.60
C VAL A 598 -42.34 106.89 -38.10
N VAL A 599 -42.43 105.64 -38.59
CA VAL A 599 -42.75 105.35 -40.00
C VAL A 599 -44.09 105.98 -40.38
N TRP A 600 -45.11 105.84 -39.52
CA TRP A 600 -46.41 106.47 -39.77
C TRP A 600 -46.30 107.98 -39.91
N ILE A 601 -45.57 108.69 -39.04
CA ILE A 601 -45.41 110.15 -39.14
C ILE A 601 -44.75 110.56 -40.47
N LEU A 602 -43.72 109.82 -40.92
CA LEU A 602 -42.98 110.14 -42.14
C LEU A 602 -43.77 109.82 -43.41
N GLU A 603 -44.35 108.62 -43.49
CA GLU A 603 -45.04 108.11 -44.69
C GLU A 603 -46.46 108.66 -44.83
N HIS A 604 -47.13 109.06 -43.74
CA HIS A 604 -48.53 109.54 -43.79
C HIS A 604 -48.72 110.78 -44.68
N ARG A 605 -47.65 111.56 -44.93
CA ARG A 605 -47.71 112.73 -45.82
C ARG A 605 -47.62 112.39 -47.31
N PHE A 606 -46.96 111.31 -47.69
CA PHE A 606 -46.66 111.00 -49.10
C PHE A 606 -47.34 109.74 -49.61
N ASN A 607 -47.63 108.78 -48.73
CA ASN A 607 -48.10 107.47 -49.13
C ASN A 607 -49.60 107.29 -48.86
N PRO A 608 -50.42 107.06 -49.90
CA PRO A 608 -51.87 106.92 -49.75
C PRO A 608 -52.29 105.69 -48.93
N GLU A 609 -51.43 104.67 -48.79
CA GLU A 609 -51.74 103.48 -47.96
C GLU A 609 -51.84 103.80 -46.46
N PHE A 610 -51.18 104.87 -46.00
CA PHE A 610 -51.25 105.35 -44.62
C PHE A 610 -52.40 106.35 -44.38
N ARG A 611 -53.27 106.60 -45.38
CA ARG A 611 -54.42 107.54 -45.31
C ARG A 611 -55.78 106.82 -45.36
N GLY A 612 -56.00 105.89 -44.44
CA GLY A 612 -57.27 105.15 -44.26
C GLY A 612 -58.02 105.51 -42.97
N SER A 613 -59.07 104.74 -42.63
CA SER A 613 -59.75 104.82 -41.33
C SER A 613 -58.78 104.56 -40.17
N PRO A 614 -59.02 105.08 -38.95
CA PRO A 614 -58.08 104.95 -37.82
C PRO A 614 -57.68 103.49 -37.52
N ARG A 615 -58.62 102.55 -37.69
CA ARG A 615 -58.36 101.11 -37.52
C ARG A 615 -57.41 100.56 -38.60
N LYS A 616 -57.54 100.99 -39.85
CA LYS A 616 -56.67 100.57 -40.95
C LYS A 616 -55.25 101.10 -40.74
N GLN A 617 -55.11 102.35 -40.29
CA GLN A 617 -53.80 102.93 -39.97
C GLN A 617 -53.08 102.16 -38.86
N MET A 618 -53.77 101.79 -37.78
CA MET A 618 -53.18 100.97 -36.70
C MET A 618 -52.70 99.62 -37.23
N VAL A 619 -53.51 98.90 -38.01
CA VAL A 619 -53.10 97.60 -38.57
C VAL A 619 -51.89 97.75 -39.48
N THR A 620 -51.85 98.78 -40.33
CA THR A 620 -50.70 99.05 -41.20
C THR A 620 -49.43 99.37 -40.39
N ILE A 621 -49.54 100.12 -39.28
CA ILE A 621 -48.42 100.39 -38.35
C ILE A 621 -47.83 99.10 -37.78
N PHE A 622 -48.68 98.23 -37.23
CA PHE A 622 -48.25 96.96 -36.64
C PHE A 622 -47.68 96.01 -37.70
N TRP A 623 -48.34 95.90 -38.85
CA TRP A 623 -47.92 95.01 -39.94
C TRP A 623 -46.59 95.44 -40.55
N PHE A 624 -46.38 96.75 -40.77
CA PHE A 624 -45.13 97.27 -41.32
C PHE A 624 -43.97 97.14 -40.32
N SER A 625 -44.22 97.36 -39.03
CA SER A 625 -43.22 97.14 -37.98
C SER A 625 -42.86 95.65 -37.88
N PHE A 626 -43.86 94.77 -38.04
CA PHE A 626 -43.67 93.31 -38.03
C PHE A 626 -42.86 92.85 -39.22
N SER A 627 -43.20 93.31 -40.41
CA SER A 627 -42.43 92.98 -41.60
C SER A 627 -41.00 93.52 -41.50
N THR A 628 -40.79 94.75 -41.07
CA THR A 628 -39.42 95.30 -40.95
C THR A 628 -38.55 94.61 -39.89
N MET A 629 -39.12 94.12 -38.80
CA MET A 629 -38.36 93.40 -37.76
C MET A 629 -37.98 91.97 -38.18
N PHE A 630 -38.77 91.34 -39.07
CA PHE A 630 -38.57 89.94 -39.49
C PHE A 630 -38.14 89.76 -40.95
N PHE A 631 -38.19 90.81 -41.79
CA PHE A 631 -37.55 90.84 -43.10
C PHE A 631 -36.13 91.36 -42.95
N ALA A 632 -35.18 90.43 -42.91
CA ALA A 632 -33.79 90.73 -43.21
C ALA A 632 -33.73 91.37 -44.61
N HIS A 633 -33.18 92.59 -44.72
CA HIS A 633 -32.71 93.09 -46.01
C HIS A 633 -31.57 92.17 -46.47
N SER A 634 -31.85 91.29 -47.42
CA SER A 634 -30.82 90.80 -48.32
C SER A 634 -30.42 91.98 -49.21
N GLU A 635 -29.15 92.38 -49.19
CA GLU A 635 -28.58 93.21 -50.26
C GLU A 635 -28.84 92.61 -51.64
#